data_AF-A0A5C3QRW4-F1
#
_entry.id   AF-A0A5C3QRW4-F1
#
_cell.length_a   1.000
_cell.length_b   1.000
_cell.length_c   1.000
_cell.angle_alpha   90.00
_cell.angle_beta   90.00
_cell.angle_gamma   90.00
#
_symmetry.space_group_name_H-M   'P 1'
#
loop_
_entity.id
_entity.type
_entity.pdbx_description
1 polymer ?
#
loop_
_entity_poly.entity_id
_entity_poly.type
_entity_poly.pdbx_seq_one_letter_code
_entity_poly.pdbx_strand_id
1 'polypeptide(L)'
;MGYGWGLGKRKEAQAVEIDEKRGVPVVGSSVADPVPQYVSSPPTRSNTRSTQRTADSRRTAAAAPAPGFAKETRLSPFDRRPSQRSQGTMLSRNDSTSTLVGSALDRKINDTDTIPPKADTTERLEELRRLMMKDTLDYYVIPSEDAHQSENVALADQRRQYISGFTGTAGQAIVSKSAAYLVTDSRYWVQAENELDTNWTVIMAGAVGGAKDWIEFLTDRASSSRIGIDARMISHEKAAVLNAKLGPTNSKMVYPPQNLIDLVWSGKPGRPRETVFLQPIEYTGADAHSKIREIKEWITRQPPDAPSYRSSQPTEKEMHIATLISSLPCIAYILNLRGTDIPYNPLFHAYLFIALHTPTILFLDTSKLTPEISEYLHSLKVEVREYNDLWSWLRKHEWGEGKILISPDTTSYAVSLMLTRWRYSVNKGCVEDMRAVKNDAEVRGMRRAYLRDGVSFTRFMAWLEDKLMGGTDVTEYEAAFRLTEYRRKNKNFVGLAYQNMSATGPNAALPHYTPRKATAACISRDTFYVNDSGAQYRDGTTDTTRTMHFGRATPEQSEAYTRVLQGHIAIDSAIFPEGTSGHQLDVLARKALWREGWNYMHGTGHGVGSFLTVHEGPQSFSSHAVLQPGHVLTNEPGFYKKGHWGIRIESAMVVRRVTTRHEFNGPTWLGFERLTMVPIPTKMVKESLLTKEEKAWIKDHNNTCLKELSPYLKDDSRALKWLRREAQRGIGVVDGPGGMKIDWA
;
A
#
# COMPACT_ATOMS: atom_id res chain seq x y z
N MET A 1 45.34 -21.51 24.87
CA MET A 1 45.80 -22.92 24.78
C MET A 1 45.35 -23.47 23.44
N GLY A 2 46.17 -24.27 22.77
CA GLY A 2 46.04 -24.57 21.33
C GLY A 2 45.39 -25.92 21.00
N TYR A 3 45.92 -26.54 19.94
CA TYR A 3 45.43 -27.73 19.21
C TYR A 3 44.23 -27.44 18.26
N GLY A 4 44.25 -27.85 16.98
CA GLY A 4 45.33 -28.45 16.20
C GLY A 4 44.82 -28.95 14.85
N TRP A 5 45.46 -28.56 13.73
CA TRP A 5 45.09 -29.00 12.38
C TRP A 5 45.81 -30.31 12.00
N GLY A 6 45.06 -31.29 11.48
CA GLY A 6 45.60 -32.55 10.97
C GLY A 6 45.38 -32.71 9.47
N LEU A 7 46.46 -32.75 8.69
CA LEU A 7 46.46 -33.08 7.26
C LEU A 7 46.69 -34.58 7.05
N GLY A 8 45.79 -35.25 6.32
CA GLY A 8 45.87 -36.67 5.93
C GLY A 8 46.13 -36.85 4.43
N LYS A 9 46.98 -37.82 4.07
CA LYS A 9 47.60 -37.95 2.73
C LYS A 9 46.68 -38.56 1.64
N ARG A 10 47.06 -38.27 0.38
CA ARG A 10 46.57 -38.88 -0.88
C ARG A 10 46.73 -40.41 -0.91
N LYS A 11 45.89 -41.08 -1.70
CA LYS A 11 46.21 -42.30 -2.45
C LYS A 11 45.79 -42.12 -3.92
N GLU A 12 46.46 -42.81 -4.83
CA GLU A 12 46.37 -42.60 -6.28
C GLU A 12 45.47 -43.62 -6.99
N ALA A 13 44.95 -43.16 -8.14
CA ALA A 13 44.67 -43.88 -9.38
C ALA A 13 44.08 -45.31 -9.37
N GLN A 14 42.89 -45.42 -9.97
CA GLN A 14 42.63 -46.43 -11.00
C GLN A 14 41.97 -45.74 -12.19
N ALA A 15 42.51 -45.96 -13.39
CA ALA A 15 41.93 -45.50 -14.65
C ALA A 15 41.05 -46.60 -15.24
N VAL A 16 39.97 -46.21 -15.90
CA VAL A 16 39.13 -47.10 -16.72
C VAL A 16 38.86 -46.38 -18.03
N GLU A 17 39.19 -47.04 -19.14
CA GLU A 17 38.93 -46.57 -20.50
C GLU A 17 37.42 -46.50 -20.78
N ILE A 18 37.00 -45.54 -21.59
CA ILE A 18 35.64 -45.49 -22.16
C ILE A 18 35.77 -45.63 -23.67
N ASP A 19 35.24 -46.74 -24.18
CA ASP A 19 35.21 -47.11 -25.59
C ASP A 19 34.13 -46.32 -26.36
N GLU A 20 34.33 -46.14 -27.66
CA GLU A 20 33.39 -45.41 -28.52
C GLU A 20 32.36 -46.32 -29.22
N LYS A 21 31.23 -45.70 -29.61
CA LYS A 21 30.32 -46.02 -30.74
C LYS A 21 28.98 -46.71 -30.44
N ARG A 22 28.03 -46.35 -31.33
CA ARG A 22 26.61 -46.76 -31.46
C ARG A 22 25.65 -46.06 -30.47
N GLY A 23 24.60 -45.32 -30.88
CA GLY A 23 24.21 -44.82 -32.20
C GLY A 23 22.69 -44.84 -32.43
N VAL A 24 22.14 -43.72 -32.95
CA VAL A 24 20.78 -43.56 -33.57
C VAL A 24 19.58 -43.54 -32.59
N PRO A 25 18.45 -42.83 -32.84
CA PRO A 25 18.16 -41.75 -33.81
C PRO A 25 17.78 -40.39 -33.18
N VAL A 26 17.79 -39.32 -33.99
CA VAL A 26 17.12 -38.05 -33.72
C VAL A 26 15.89 -37.92 -34.64
N VAL A 27 14.75 -37.53 -34.08
CA VAL A 27 13.58 -37.04 -34.83
C VAL A 27 13.28 -35.64 -34.32
N GLY A 28 13.19 -34.66 -35.23
CA GLY A 28 13.13 -33.24 -34.88
C GLY A 28 11.78 -32.58 -35.12
N SER A 29 11.69 -31.31 -34.73
CA SER A 29 10.78 -30.32 -35.32
C SER A 29 11.46 -28.94 -35.30
N SER A 30 11.01 -28.05 -36.18
CA SER A 30 11.78 -26.94 -36.74
C SER A 30 11.66 -25.60 -35.98
N VAL A 31 12.72 -24.76 -36.09
CA VAL A 31 12.69 -23.35 -35.68
C VAL A 31 13.39 -22.46 -36.73
N ALA A 32 12.64 -21.45 -37.20
CA ALA A 32 13.02 -20.15 -37.78
C ALA A 32 13.99 -20.04 -38.99
N ASP A 33 13.47 -19.41 -40.06
CA ASP A 33 14.25 -18.71 -41.09
C ASP A 33 14.75 -17.32 -40.61
N PRO A 34 15.84 -16.78 -41.20
CA PRO A 34 16.42 -15.49 -40.82
C PRO A 34 15.85 -14.28 -41.59
N VAL A 35 15.83 -13.11 -40.94
CA VAL A 35 15.46 -11.80 -41.51
C VAL A 35 16.72 -10.98 -41.82
N PRO A 36 16.81 -10.24 -42.95
CA PRO A 36 18.07 -9.67 -43.41
C PRO A 36 18.46 -8.33 -42.77
N GLN A 37 19.76 -8.06 -42.72
CA GLN A 37 20.36 -6.82 -42.21
C GLN A 37 20.18 -5.65 -43.19
N TYR A 38 19.87 -4.47 -42.66
CA TYR A 38 20.00 -3.20 -43.39
C TYR A 38 21.04 -2.29 -42.75
N VAL A 39 21.86 -1.66 -43.60
CA VAL A 39 22.97 -0.79 -43.24
C VAL A 39 22.50 0.67 -43.23
N SER A 40 22.93 1.46 -42.24
CA SER A 40 22.99 2.92 -42.37
C SER A 40 24.17 3.52 -41.59
N SER A 41 24.91 4.40 -42.26
CA SER A 41 26.14 5.03 -41.77
C SER A 41 25.85 6.37 -41.06
N PRO A 42 26.71 6.83 -40.13
CA PRO A 42 26.55 8.12 -39.47
C PRO A 42 27.16 9.29 -40.28
N PRO A 43 26.59 10.52 -40.22
CA PRO A 43 27.24 11.72 -40.75
C PRO A 43 28.20 12.34 -39.73
N THR A 44 29.28 12.95 -40.21
CA THR A 44 30.32 13.60 -39.39
C THR A 44 30.52 15.07 -39.76
N ARG A 45 30.88 15.90 -38.75
CA ARG A 45 31.62 17.20 -38.86
C ARG A 45 30.89 18.38 -39.54
N SER A 46 31.20 19.66 -39.27
CA SER A 46 32.10 20.30 -38.28
C SER A 46 31.86 21.82 -38.15
N ASN A 47 32.23 22.37 -36.97
CA ASN A 47 32.83 23.70 -36.72
C ASN A 47 32.37 24.98 -37.45
N THR A 48 32.03 26.00 -36.66
CA THR A 48 32.67 27.33 -36.74
C THR A 48 32.88 27.95 -35.35
N ARG A 49 33.69 29.01 -35.30
CA ARG A 49 34.53 29.49 -34.18
C ARG A 49 34.07 30.88 -33.68
N SER A 50 34.46 31.25 -32.45
CA SER A 50 34.77 32.65 -32.02
C SER A 50 33.56 33.62 -31.83
N THR A 51 33.56 34.67 -30.97
CA THR A 51 34.53 35.20 -29.99
C THR A 51 33.86 36.13 -28.94
N GLN A 52 34.36 36.12 -27.70
CA GLN A 52 34.61 37.25 -26.77
C GLN A 52 33.62 38.44 -26.54
N ARG A 53 33.28 38.59 -25.24
CA ARG A 53 33.54 39.75 -24.32
C ARG A 53 32.60 40.98 -24.20
N THR A 54 32.49 41.41 -22.92
CA THR A 54 32.28 42.78 -22.35
C THR A 54 30.93 43.49 -22.58
N ALA A 55 30.39 44.34 -21.68
CA ALA A 55 30.62 44.55 -20.23
C ALA A 55 29.52 45.47 -19.62
N ASP A 56 29.32 45.38 -18.30
CA ASP A 56 28.86 46.39 -17.31
C ASP A 56 27.89 47.55 -17.64
N SER A 57 26.79 47.61 -16.87
CA SER A 57 26.46 48.74 -15.95
C SER A 57 25.30 48.32 -15.02
N ARG A 58 25.46 48.30 -13.68
CA ARG A 58 25.32 49.40 -12.69
C ARG A 58 23.91 50.06 -12.64
N ARG A 59 23.33 50.46 -11.49
CA ARG A 59 23.48 50.16 -10.03
C ARG A 59 22.47 51.05 -9.26
N THR A 60 21.78 50.57 -8.21
CA THR A 60 21.22 51.28 -6.99
C THR A 60 20.06 50.41 -6.42
N ALA A 61 19.93 49.99 -5.15
CA ALA A 61 20.18 50.58 -3.80
C ALA A 61 19.20 51.72 -3.42
N ALA A 62 18.65 51.86 -2.20
CA ALA A 62 18.47 50.98 -1.02
C ALA A 62 17.57 51.72 0.03
N ALA A 63 17.26 51.04 1.15
CA ALA A 63 16.93 51.57 2.50
C ALA A 63 15.45 51.71 2.97
N ALA A 64 15.25 51.32 4.25
CA ALA A 64 14.12 51.67 5.12
C ALA A 64 14.51 52.86 6.04
N PRO A 65 13.60 53.42 6.88
CA PRO A 65 13.60 52.99 8.29
C PRO A 65 12.24 53.11 9.06
N ALA A 66 12.23 52.62 10.31
CA ALA A 66 11.25 52.91 11.39
C ALA A 66 11.89 53.95 12.39
N PRO A 67 11.33 54.37 13.58
CA PRO A 67 10.24 53.81 14.41
C PRO A 67 9.30 54.87 15.11
N GLY A 68 8.43 54.45 16.05
CA GLY A 68 7.74 55.37 17.01
C GLY A 68 6.48 54.79 17.70
N PHE A 69 6.19 55.17 18.96
CA PHE A 69 5.20 54.51 19.85
C PHE A 69 4.20 55.46 20.56
N ALA A 70 2.99 54.95 20.83
CA ALA A 70 2.14 55.12 22.04
C ALA A 70 1.13 56.30 22.25
N LYS A 71 0.02 55.92 22.92
CA LYS A 71 -0.97 56.68 23.75
C LYS A 71 -2.02 57.59 23.07
N GLU A 72 -3.22 57.85 23.63
CA GLU A 72 -4.13 57.20 24.62
C GLU A 72 -5.45 58.05 24.71
N THR A 73 -6.52 57.58 25.41
CA THR A 73 -7.77 58.32 25.78
C THR A 73 -8.75 58.70 24.64
N ARG A 74 -10.10 58.80 24.76
CA ARG A 74 -11.16 58.64 25.81
C ARG A 74 -12.52 58.42 25.04
N LEU A 75 -13.75 58.22 25.57
CA LEU A 75 -14.35 58.30 26.92
C LEU A 75 -15.50 57.23 27.09
N SER A 76 -16.72 57.60 27.52
CA SER A 76 -17.93 56.78 27.87
C SER A 76 -19.23 57.54 27.45
N PRO A 77 -20.52 57.26 27.86
CA PRO A 77 -21.08 56.30 28.86
C PRO A 77 -22.51 55.68 28.66
N PHE A 78 -22.92 54.88 29.67
CA PHE A 78 -24.28 54.65 30.26
C PHE A 78 -25.31 53.59 29.76
N ASP A 79 -25.53 52.59 30.63
CA ASP A 79 -26.75 51.87 31.09
C ASP A 79 -28.06 51.78 30.29
N ARG A 80 -28.60 50.54 30.21
CA ARG A 80 -29.81 50.08 30.98
C ARG A 80 -30.15 48.58 30.77
N ARG A 81 -30.48 47.88 31.87
CA ARG A 81 -31.29 46.62 31.94
C ARG A 81 -32.80 46.99 32.12
N PRO A 82 -33.83 46.08 32.20
CA PRO A 82 -33.81 44.60 32.38
C PRO A 82 -34.90 43.74 31.64
N SER A 83 -34.88 42.42 31.91
CA SER A 83 -36.04 41.47 31.95
C SER A 83 -36.64 40.96 30.61
N GLN A 84 -37.27 39.77 30.48
CA GLN A 84 -37.47 38.58 31.36
C GLN A 84 -37.96 37.34 30.54
N ARG A 85 -37.92 36.13 31.15
CA ARG A 85 -38.64 34.86 30.79
C ARG A 85 -38.19 34.11 29.51
N SER A 86 -38.30 32.77 29.38
CA SER A 86 -38.92 31.71 30.24
C SER A 86 -38.21 30.34 30.20
N GLN A 87 -38.61 29.46 31.12
CA GLN A 87 -38.36 27.99 31.23
C GLN A 87 -38.67 27.20 29.92
N GLY A 88 -38.24 25.95 29.69
CA GLY A 88 -37.42 25.02 30.50
C GLY A 88 -38.10 23.68 30.87
N THR A 89 -37.96 22.62 30.06
CA THR A 89 -38.26 21.16 30.30
C THR A 89 -37.92 20.37 29.01
N MET A 90 -37.58 19.08 28.95
CA MET A 90 -37.21 18.03 29.93
C MET A 90 -36.23 17.04 29.25
N LEU A 91 -35.51 16.25 30.05
CA LEU A 91 -34.58 15.20 29.59
C LEU A 91 -35.32 13.91 29.20
N SER A 92 -34.83 13.22 28.16
CA SER A 92 -35.05 11.79 27.95
C SER A 92 -33.70 11.08 27.85
N ARG A 93 -33.40 10.22 28.82
CA ARG A 93 -32.24 9.32 28.81
C ARG A 93 -32.65 8.02 28.14
N ASN A 94 -31.87 7.55 27.17
CA ASN A 94 -31.61 6.13 26.89
C ASN A 94 -30.52 5.98 25.80
N ASP A 95 -29.27 6.30 26.17
CA ASP A 95 -28.09 5.90 25.40
C ASP A 95 -27.47 4.67 26.06
N SER A 96 -27.63 3.50 25.45
CA SER A 96 -26.90 2.30 25.84
C SER A 96 -25.45 2.40 25.36
N THR A 97 -24.53 2.45 26.32
CA THR A 97 -23.10 2.62 26.07
C THR A 97 -22.47 1.37 25.46
N SER A 98 -22.25 1.38 24.14
CA SER A 98 -21.22 0.57 23.49
C SER A 98 -20.68 1.30 22.27
N THR A 99 -19.71 2.18 22.53
CA THR A 99 -18.97 2.91 21.48
C THR A 99 -17.49 2.86 21.78
N LEU A 100 -16.81 1.85 21.22
CA LEU A 100 -15.39 1.94 20.84
C LEU A 100 -15.27 2.90 19.65
N VAL A 101 -15.58 4.18 19.90
CA VAL A 101 -15.44 5.30 18.99
C VAL A 101 -14.57 6.31 19.71
N GLY A 102 -13.45 6.70 19.08
CA GLY A 102 -12.45 7.60 19.65
C GLY A 102 -13.10 8.80 20.35
N SER A 103 -12.65 9.04 21.58
CA SER A 103 -13.32 9.96 22.50
C SER A 103 -13.40 11.38 21.92
N ALA A 104 -14.37 12.18 22.38
CA ALA A 104 -14.49 13.58 21.95
C ALA A 104 -13.24 14.43 22.25
N LEU A 105 -12.30 13.92 23.05
CA LEU A 105 -11.01 14.53 23.35
C LEU A 105 -10.10 14.64 22.12
N ASP A 106 -10.09 13.64 21.24
CA ASP A 106 -9.25 13.59 20.02
C ASP A 106 -9.58 14.72 19.03
N ARG A 107 -10.81 15.27 19.11
CA ARG A 107 -11.29 16.35 18.24
C ARG A 107 -10.85 17.74 18.69
N LYS A 108 -10.24 17.88 19.87
CA LYS A 108 -10.01 19.20 20.50
C LYS A 108 -8.54 19.55 20.77
N ILE A 109 -7.61 18.63 20.52
CA ILE A 109 -6.19 18.79 20.90
C ILE A 109 -5.24 19.08 19.72
N ASN A 110 -5.61 18.75 18.47
CA ASN A 110 -4.71 18.83 17.29
C ASN A 110 -5.12 19.85 16.20
N ASP A 111 -5.96 20.84 16.48
CA ASP A 111 -6.55 21.68 15.41
C ASP A 111 -5.64 22.83 14.88
N THR A 112 -4.44 22.99 15.46
CA THR A 112 -3.35 23.83 14.92
C THR A 112 -2.39 22.99 14.08
N ASP A 113 -2.73 22.80 12.80
CA ASP A 113 -1.77 22.35 11.79
C ASP A 113 -0.90 23.56 11.39
N THR A 114 0.23 23.75 12.06
CA THR A 114 1.26 24.71 11.62
C THR A 114 2.13 24.03 10.59
N ILE A 115 2.44 24.69 9.46
CA ILE A 115 3.39 24.17 8.47
C ILE A 115 4.70 23.85 9.21
N PRO A 116 5.09 22.56 9.33
CA PRO A 116 6.36 22.24 9.97
C PRO A 116 7.48 22.82 9.10
N PRO A 117 8.51 23.45 9.67
CA PRO A 117 9.72 23.71 8.90
C PRO A 117 10.23 22.38 8.34
N LYS A 118 10.87 22.41 7.16
CA LYS A 118 11.61 21.24 6.66
C LYS A 118 12.49 20.72 7.80
N ALA A 119 12.42 19.41 8.06
CA ALA A 119 13.15 18.83 9.17
C ALA A 119 14.65 19.01 8.93
N ASP A 120 15.33 19.76 9.79
CA ASP A 120 16.79 19.76 9.82
C ASP A 120 17.24 18.40 10.35
N THR A 121 17.93 17.65 9.50
CA THR A 121 18.42 16.30 9.80
C THR A 121 19.92 16.28 10.14
N THR A 122 20.58 17.43 10.18
CA THR A 122 22.05 17.56 10.35
C THR A 122 22.53 16.85 11.62
N GLU A 123 22.03 17.23 12.79
CA GLU A 123 22.41 16.59 14.07
C GLU A 123 22.07 15.09 14.11
N ARG A 124 20.94 14.69 13.50
CA ARG A 124 20.49 13.28 13.46
C ARG A 124 21.45 12.42 12.61
N LEU A 125 21.94 12.97 11.51
CA LEU A 125 22.91 12.32 10.61
C LEU A 125 24.31 12.28 11.23
N GLU A 126 24.73 13.32 11.95
CA GLU A 126 26.01 13.34 12.67
C GLU A 126 26.06 12.28 13.77
N GLU A 127 25.04 12.19 14.62
CA GLU A 127 24.97 11.18 15.68
C GLU A 127 24.86 9.76 15.12
N LEU A 128 24.09 9.56 14.04
CA LEU A 128 24.06 8.27 13.32
C LEU A 128 25.45 7.89 12.78
N ARG A 129 26.17 8.83 12.16
CA ARG A 129 27.54 8.59 11.66
C ARG A 129 28.51 8.28 12.80
N ARG A 130 28.35 8.89 13.97
CA ARG A 130 29.13 8.56 15.19
C ARG A 130 28.91 7.10 15.62
N LEU A 131 27.66 6.63 15.61
CA LEU A 131 27.32 5.23 15.89
C LEU A 131 27.84 4.28 14.79
N MET A 132 27.75 4.66 13.52
CA MET A 132 28.32 3.90 12.39
C MET A 132 29.83 3.73 12.52
N MET A 133 30.56 4.78 12.91
CA MET A 133 32.01 4.69 13.14
C MET A 133 32.36 3.70 14.25
N LYS A 134 31.61 3.72 15.36
CA LYS A 134 31.77 2.78 16.48
C LYS A 134 31.59 1.31 16.05
N ASP A 135 30.59 1.05 15.21
CA ASP A 135 30.28 -0.30 14.68
C ASP A 135 31.09 -0.66 13.41
N THR A 136 32.03 0.21 13.01
CA THR A 136 32.87 0.11 11.80
C THR A 136 32.07 -0.05 10.49
N LEU A 137 31.01 0.72 10.33
CA LEU A 137 30.13 0.68 9.15
C LEU A 137 30.52 1.75 8.12
N ASP A 138 30.43 1.38 6.84
CA ASP A 138 30.59 2.30 5.69
C ASP A 138 29.24 2.88 5.26
N TYR A 139 28.20 2.05 5.34
CA TYR A 139 26.81 2.40 5.05
C TYR A 139 25.88 1.88 6.16
N TYR A 140 24.78 2.57 6.39
CA TYR A 140 23.64 2.10 7.19
C TYR A 140 22.35 2.25 6.39
N VAL A 141 21.57 1.18 6.31
CA VAL A 141 20.30 1.12 5.59
C VAL A 141 19.14 1.18 6.59
N ILE A 142 18.20 2.08 6.34
CA ILE A 142 16.97 2.27 7.12
C ILE A 142 15.77 2.03 6.18
N PRO A 143 15.19 0.81 6.22
CA PRO A 143 13.97 0.49 5.47
C PRO A 143 12.74 1.28 5.94
N SER A 144 11.66 1.19 5.18
CA SER A 144 10.33 1.64 5.63
C SER A 144 9.66 0.58 6.51
N GLU A 145 9.97 -0.68 6.25
CA GLU A 145 9.36 -1.87 6.80
C GLU A 145 9.74 -2.12 8.29
N ASP A 146 8.80 -2.69 9.05
CA ASP A 146 8.97 -3.06 10.46
C ASP A 146 9.46 -4.52 10.64
N ALA A 147 9.32 -5.07 11.86
CA ALA A 147 9.73 -6.43 12.21
C ALA A 147 8.83 -7.56 11.64
N HIS A 148 7.74 -7.17 10.96
CA HIS A 148 6.70 -8.01 10.37
C HIS A 148 6.51 -7.75 8.88
N GLN A 149 7.38 -6.93 8.28
CA GLN A 149 7.37 -6.54 6.87
C GLN A 149 6.09 -5.78 6.47
N SER A 150 5.50 -5.03 7.41
CA SER A 150 4.33 -4.18 7.15
C SER A 150 4.68 -3.02 6.20
N GLU A 151 3.77 -2.71 5.26
CA GLU A 151 3.91 -1.54 4.37
C GLU A 151 3.66 -0.22 5.11
N ASN A 152 2.59 -0.17 5.90
CA ASN A 152 2.36 0.91 6.86
C ASN A 152 2.86 0.44 8.22
N VAL A 153 3.61 1.27 8.92
CA VAL A 153 4.21 0.94 10.22
C VAL A 153 3.68 1.84 11.34
N ALA A 154 3.69 1.32 12.56
CA ALA A 154 3.36 2.10 13.76
C ALA A 154 4.30 3.30 13.94
N LEU A 155 3.84 4.33 14.66
CA LEU A 155 4.62 5.56 14.91
C LEU A 155 6.01 5.27 15.50
N ALA A 156 6.13 4.24 16.36
CA ALA A 156 7.39 3.80 16.96
C ALA A 156 8.37 3.14 15.96
N ASP A 157 7.94 2.81 14.75
CA ASP A 157 8.76 2.13 13.74
C ASP A 157 8.98 2.99 12.48
N GLN A 158 8.46 4.23 12.44
CA GLN A 158 8.67 5.25 11.39
C GLN A 158 10.11 5.84 11.35
N ARG A 159 11.13 5.00 11.52
CA ARG A 159 12.56 5.36 11.63
C ARG A 159 13.07 6.13 10.42
N ARG A 160 12.69 5.71 9.22
CA ARG A 160 13.05 6.37 7.95
C ARG A 160 12.49 7.79 7.90
N GLN A 161 11.25 8.00 8.34
CA GLN A 161 10.65 9.33 8.44
C GLN A 161 11.33 10.18 9.52
N TYR A 162 11.69 9.60 10.67
CA TYR A 162 12.45 10.34 11.69
C TYR A 162 13.84 10.80 11.19
N ILE A 163 14.63 9.92 10.56
CA ILE A 163 15.99 10.26 10.15
C ILE A 163 16.04 11.24 8.96
N SER A 164 15.04 11.19 8.05
CA SER A 164 15.06 11.96 6.79
C SER A 164 14.01 13.07 6.65
N GLY A 165 12.94 13.04 7.46
CA GLY A 165 11.77 13.91 7.28
C GLY A 165 10.74 13.42 6.25
N PHE A 166 11.11 12.51 5.33
CA PHE A 166 10.23 12.03 4.26
C PHE A 166 9.12 11.10 4.77
N THR A 167 7.86 11.36 4.39
CA THR A 167 6.64 10.77 4.96
C THR A 167 5.90 9.75 4.06
N GLY A 168 6.32 9.54 2.80
CA GLY A 168 5.67 8.57 1.89
C GLY A 168 5.74 7.12 2.39
N THR A 169 4.87 6.21 1.95
CA THR A 169 4.85 4.83 2.52
C THR A 169 6.04 3.97 2.09
N ALA A 170 6.63 4.25 0.92
CA ALA A 170 7.73 3.46 0.36
C ALA A 170 9.04 4.25 0.20
N GLY A 171 10.16 3.61 0.52
CA GLY A 171 11.51 4.11 0.26
C GLY A 171 12.54 3.57 1.25
N GLN A 172 13.82 3.69 0.91
CA GLN A 172 14.93 3.26 1.75
C GLN A 172 15.89 4.43 1.93
N ALA A 173 16.11 4.82 3.19
CA ALA A 173 17.15 5.77 3.53
C ALA A 173 18.49 5.03 3.66
N ILE A 174 19.52 5.50 2.97
CA ILE A 174 20.86 4.92 2.98
C ILE A 174 21.83 6.03 3.35
N VAL A 175 22.44 5.91 4.53
CA VAL A 175 23.42 6.88 5.03
C VAL A 175 24.82 6.28 4.88
N SER A 176 25.75 7.04 4.31
CA SER A 176 27.17 6.70 4.30
C SER A 176 27.94 7.57 5.29
N LYS A 177 29.25 7.29 5.42
CA LYS A 177 30.18 8.13 6.19
C LYS A 177 30.14 9.63 5.86
N SER A 178 29.74 10.01 4.64
CA SER A 178 29.78 11.41 4.16
C SER A 178 28.53 11.90 3.44
N ALA A 179 27.60 11.02 3.04
CA ALA A 179 26.39 11.37 2.29
C ALA A 179 25.14 10.71 2.89
N ALA A 180 23.96 11.14 2.45
CA ALA A 180 22.69 10.49 2.74
C ALA A 180 21.82 10.44 1.47
N TYR A 181 21.15 9.31 1.25
CA TYR A 181 20.35 9.05 0.05
C TYR A 181 18.97 8.55 0.45
N LEU A 182 17.94 9.02 -0.22
CA LEU A 182 16.60 8.41 -0.15
C LEU A 182 16.29 7.77 -1.50
N VAL A 183 16.24 6.45 -1.54
CA VAL A 183 15.81 5.70 -2.72
C VAL A 183 14.29 5.49 -2.64
N THR A 184 13.54 5.94 -3.63
CA THR A 184 12.07 5.75 -3.69
C THR A 184 11.54 5.66 -5.12
N ASP A 185 10.36 5.07 -5.26
CA ASP A 185 9.68 4.86 -6.54
C ASP A 185 8.90 6.09 -7.03
N SER A 186 8.41 6.04 -8.27
CA SER A 186 7.81 7.17 -8.98
C SER A 186 6.57 7.78 -8.33
N ARG A 187 5.90 7.08 -7.41
CA ARG A 187 4.78 7.65 -6.63
C ARG A 187 5.24 8.81 -5.74
N TYR A 188 6.52 8.82 -5.38
CA TYR A 188 7.08 9.65 -4.31
C TYR A 188 8.23 10.59 -4.71
N TRP A 189 8.73 10.57 -5.96
CA TRP A 189 9.88 11.39 -6.37
C TRP A 189 9.72 12.88 -6.03
N VAL A 190 8.58 13.50 -6.41
CA VAL A 190 8.31 14.92 -6.14
C VAL A 190 8.06 15.18 -4.65
N GLN A 191 7.45 14.23 -3.93
CA GLN A 191 7.28 14.35 -2.48
C GLN A 191 8.64 14.35 -1.77
N ALA A 192 9.56 13.47 -2.17
CA ALA A 192 10.91 13.42 -1.63
C ALA A 192 11.70 14.72 -1.89
N GLU A 193 11.65 15.26 -3.11
CA GLU A 193 12.25 16.57 -3.46
C GLU A 193 11.69 17.70 -2.56
N ASN A 194 10.40 17.64 -2.23
CA ASN A 194 9.73 18.65 -1.41
C ASN A 194 9.94 18.48 0.10
N GLU A 195 10.00 17.25 0.64
CA GLU A 195 10.07 17.00 2.10
C GLU A 195 11.50 16.98 2.66
N LEU A 196 12.50 16.53 1.88
CA LEU A 196 13.89 16.41 2.35
C LEU A 196 14.58 17.78 2.50
N ASP A 197 15.56 17.85 3.40
CA ASP A 197 16.50 18.98 3.52
C ASP A 197 17.69 18.84 2.53
N THR A 198 18.68 19.74 2.65
CA THR A 198 19.87 19.75 1.78
C THR A 198 20.90 18.66 2.08
N ASN A 199 20.73 17.86 3.14
CA ASN A 199 21.65 16.77 3.50
C ASN A 199 21.39 15.49 2.68
N TRP A 200 20.23 15.37 2.04
CA TRP A 200 19.79 14.16 1.33
C TRP A 200 19.76 14.33 -0.19
N THR A 201 20.17 13.27 -0.89
CA THR A 201 19.98 13.13 -2.34
C THR A 201 18.85 12.15 -2.64
N VAL A 202 17.84 12.58 -3.40
CA VAL A 202 16.77 11.70 -3.92
C VAL A 202 17.31 10.80 -5.02
N ILE A 203 17.06 9.50 -4.92
CA ILE A 203 17.38 8.52 -5.94
C ILE A 203 16.06 7.98 -6.52
N MET A 204 15.82 8.30 -7.79
CA MET A 204 14.60 7.95 -8.51
C MET A 204 14.64 6.48 -8.99
N ALA A 205 14.19 5.56 -8.14
CA ALA A 205 14.21 4.13 -8.44
C ALA A 205 13.28 3.79 -9.62
N GLY A 206 13.79 3.05 -10.59
CA GLY A 206 13.07 2.69 -11.82
C GLY A 206 13.00 3.81 -12.88
N ALA A 207 13.70 4.94 -12.68
CA ALA A 207 13.88 5.93 -13.73
C ALA A 207 14.72 5.39 -14.91
N VAL A 208 14.51 5.91 -16.12
CA VAL A 208 15.26 5.49 -17.32
C VAL A 208 16.74 5.78 -17.14
N GLY A 209 17.57 4.73 -17.17
CA GLY A 209 19.02 4.83 -16.94
C GLY A 209 19.42 5.01 -15.46
N GLY A 210 18.47 4.99 -14.53
CA GLY A 210 18.71 4.92 -13.09
C GLY A 210 18.75 3.48 -12.56
N ALA A 211 19.07 3.33 -11.28
CA ALA A 211 18.96 2.05 -10.60
C ALA A 211 17.48 1.60 -10.51
N LYS A 212 17.21 0.31 -10.70
CA LYS A 212 15.89 -0.31 -10.57
C LYS A 212 15.34 -0.18 -9.14
N ASP A 213 16.19 -0.42 -8.15
CA ASP A 213 15.84 -0.45 -6.74
C ASP A 213 17.03 -0.05 -5.83
N TRP A 214 16.78 -0.01 -4.52
CA TRP A 214 17.79 0.34 -3.52
C TRP A 214 18.90 -0.71 -3.37
N ILE A 215 18.63 -1.98 -3.71
CA ILE A 215 19.61 -3.06 -3.65
C ILE A 215 20.64 -2.83 -4.77
N GLU A 216 20.19 -2.61 -6.01
CA GLU A 216 21.07 -2.27 -7.13
C GLU A 216 21.87 -0.99 -6.85
N PHE A 217 21.18 0.10 -6.46
CA PHE A 217 21.84 1.37 -6.11
C PHE A 217 22.99 1.19 -5.10
N LEU A 218 22.78 0.34 -4.09
CA LEU A 218 23.76 0.04 -3.07
C LEU A 218 24.87 -0.88 -3.58
N THR A 219 24.55 -1.94 -4.32
CA THR A 219 25.54 -2.92 -4.81
C THR A 219 26.48 -2.32 -5.84
N ASP A 220 26.02 -1.37 -6.66
CA ASP A 220 26.85 -0.64 -7.64
C ASP A 220 27.91 0.26 -6.97
N ARG A 221 27.74 0.58 -5.69
CA ARG A 221 28.59 1.50 -4.91
C ARG A 221 29.37 0.82 -3.80
N ALA A 222 28.98 -0.39 -3.42
CA ALA A 222 29.60 -1.16 -2.36
C ALA A 222 30.84 -1.91 -2.87
N SER A 223 32.03 -1.48 -2.44
CA SER A 223 33.30 -2.17 -2.68
C SER A 223 34.05 -2.30 -1.37
N SER A 224 34.42 -3.54 -0.99
CA SER A 224 35.01 -3.90 0.31
C SER A 224 34.29 -3.27 1.53
N SER A 225 32.99 -3.03 1.41
CA SER A 225 32.20 -2.18 2.32
C SER A 225 31.46 -2.99 3.38
N ARG A 226 31.34 -2.43 4.59
CA ARG A 226 30.54 -2.96 5.70
C ARG A 226 29.20 -2.23 5.76
N ILE A 227 28.13 -2.94 5.45
CA ILE A 227 26.78 -2.37 5.30
C ILE A 227 25.93 -2.80 6.48
N GLY A 228 25.61 -1.86 7.37
CA GLY A 228 24.75 -2.10 8.51
C GLY A 228 23.27 -2.07 8.15
N ILE A 229 22.49 -3.01 8.70
CA ILE A 229 21.02 -2.97 8.70
C ILE A 229 20.51 -3.67 9.97
N ASP A 230 19.38 -3.23 10.52
CA ASP A 230 18.69 -4.02 11.55
C ASP A 230 18.05 -5.25 10.90
N ALA A 231 18.48 -6.45 11.28
CA ALA A 231 18.02 -7.72 10.70
C ALA A 231 16.51 -7.95 10.84
N ARG A 232 15.82 -7.22 11.73
CA ARG A 232 14.36 -7.28 11.89
C ARG A 232 13.64 -6.54 10.77
N MET A 233 14.25 -5.48 10.22
CA MET A 233 13.62 -4.57 9.25
C MET A 233 13.77 -5.03 7.78
N ILE A 234 14.36 -6.22 7.55
CA ILE A 234 14.58 -6.79 6.22
C ILE A 234 14.09 -8.23 6.19
N SER A 235 13.32 -8.58 5.15
CA SER A 235 12.85 -9.95 4.92
C SER A 235 14.00 -10.91 4.59
N HIS A 236 13.78 -12.20 4.83
CA HIS A 236 14.74 -13.24 4.51
C HIS A 236 15.16 -13.21 3.03
N GLU A 237 14.20 -13.05 2.11
CA GLU A 237 14.42 -12.96 0.67
C GLU A 237 15.36 -11.81 0.30
N LYS A 238 15.01 -10.57 0.67
CA LYS A 238 15.80 -9.37 0.39
C LYS A 238 17.21 -9.49 0.97
N ALA A 239 17.35 -10.04 2.18
CA ALA A 239 18.64 -10.27 2.81
C ALA A 239 19.48 -11.35 2.10
N ALA A 240 18.87 -12.43 1.61
CA ALA A 240 19.55 -13.47 0.84
C ALA A 240 20.05 -12.92 -0.51
N VAL A 241 19.20 -12.20 -1.25
CA VAL A 241 19.55 -11.53 -2.52
C VAL A 241 20.70 -10.54 -2.33
N LEU A 242 20.62 -9.69 -1.31
CA LEU A 242 21.64 -8.68 -1.04
C LEU A 242 22.98 -9.32 -0.65
N ASN A 243 22.99 -10.33 0.23
CA ASN A 243 24.23 -11.05 0.58
C ASN A 243 24.85 -11.74 -0.66
N ALA A 244 24.05 -12.33 -1.55
CA ALA A 244 24.54 -12.94 -2.78
C ALA A 244 25.18 -11.91 -3.73
N LYS A 245 24.56 -10.73 -3.90
CA LYS A 245 25.09 -9.65 -4.75
C LYS A 245 26.36 -8.98 -4.18
N LEU A 246 26.52 -8.92 -2.85
CA LEU A 246 27.68 -8.28 -2.21
C LEU A 246 28.94 -9.14 -2.16
N GLY A 247 28.80 -10.47 -2.18
CA GLY A 247 29.93 -11.41 -2.13
C GLY A 247 31.05 -11.11 -3.15
N PRO A 248 30.73 -10.92 -4.45
CA PRO A 248 31.71 -10.57 -5.48
C PRO A 248 32.46 -9.26 -5.25
N THR A 249 31.91 -8.30 -4.48
CA THR A 249 32.55 -6.99 -4.25
C THR A 249 33.37 -6.93 -2.96
N ASN A 250 33.60 -8.09 -2.31
CA ASN A 250 34.22 -8.21 -0.98
C ASN A 250 33.49 -7.40 0.11
N SER A 251 32.25 -6.99 -0.16
CA SER A 251 31.39 -6.27 0.78
C SER A 251 30.54 -7.25 1.58
N LYS A 252 30.04 -6.83 2.74
CA LYS A 252 29.20 -7.70 3.59
C LYS A 252 28.18 -6.93 4.40
N MET A 253 27.05 -7.60 4.65
CA MET A 253 26.08 -7.16 5.62
C MET A 253 26.61 -7.30 7.05
N VAL A 254 26.26 -6.34 7.88
CA VAL A 254 26.48 -6.31 9.32
C VAL A 254 25.13 -6.06 9.97
N TYR A 255 24.83 -6.78 11.04
CA TYR A 255 23.53 -6.69 11.73
C TYR A 255 23.73 -6.21 13.16
N PRO A 256 23.68 -4.88 13.42
CA PRO A 256 23.79 -4.34 14.77
C PRO A 256 22.71 -4.92 15.70
N PRO A 257 23.03 -5.21 16.98
CA PRO A 257 22.09 -5.81 17.92
C PRO A 257 20.97 -4.86 18.37
N GLN A 258 21.14 -3.56 18.15
CA GLN A 258 20.14 -2.52 18.37
C GLN A 258 19.97 -1.72 17.08
N ASN A 259 18.79 -1.16 16.85
CA ASN A 259 18.59 -0.27 15.72
C ASN A 259 19.31 1.06 16.00
N LEU A 260 20.19 1.51 15.10
CA LEU A 260 20.96 2.74 15.36
C LEU A 260 20.05 3.98 15.39
N ILE A 261 18.94 3.98 14.66
CA ILE A 261 17.98 5.10 14.72
C ILE A 261 17.28 5.15 16.08
N ASP A 262 17.03 4.01 16.73
CA ASP A 262 16.41 3.99 18.07
C ASP A 262 17.33 4.59 19.15
N LEU A 263 18.64 4.68 18.89
CA LEU A 263 19.62 5.37 19.74
C LEU A 263 19.72 6.88 19.46
N VAL A 264 19.44 7.30 18.22
CA VAL A 264 19.41 8.72 17.81
C VAL A 264 18.07 9.37 18.17
N TRP A 265 16.98 8.59 18.22
CA TRP A 265 15.61 9.10 18.33
C TRP A 265 15.22 9.51 19.76
N SER A 266 15.67 10.70 20.16
CA SER A 266 15.17 11.38 21.36
C SER A 266 13.65 11.58 21.28
N GLY A 267 12.93 11.19 22.33
CA GLY A 267 11.46 11.26 22.36
C GLY A 267 10.74 10.25 21.46
N LYS A 268 11.39 9.14 21.09
CA LYS A 268 10.78 8.05 20.32
C LYS A 268 9.42 7.61 20.92
N PRO A 269 8.34 7.53 20.12
CA PRO A 269 7.05 7.04 20.59
C PRO A 269 7.12 5.61 21.16
N GLY A 270 6.34 5.35 22.20
CA GLY A 270 6.11 4.00 22.71
C GLY A 270 5.35 3.12 21.70
N ARG A 271 5.45 1.80 21.85
CA ARG A 271 4.62 0.88 21.06
C ARG A 271 3.13 1.02 21.46
N PRO A 272 2.20 0.85 20.51
CA PRO A 272 0.76 0.85 20.79
C PRO A 272 0.38 -0.27 21.78
N ARG A 273 -0.51 0.00 22.74
CA ARG A 273 -0.93 -0.92 23.82
C ARG A 273 -2.45 -1.18 23.86
N GLU A 274 -3.14 -0.74 22.82
CA GLU A 274 -4.57 -0.92 22.64
C GLU A 274 -4.92 -2.41 22.58
N THR A 275 -6.06 -2.75 23.16
CA THR A 275 -6.52 -4.14 23.31
C THR A 275 -6.89 -4.77 21.98
N VAL A 276 -6.54 -6.03 21.81
CA VAL A 276 -7.06 -6.84 20.69
C VAL A 276 -8.54 -7.17 20.91
N PHE A 277 -9.28 -7.37 19.81
CA PHE A 277 -10.70 -7.68 19.85
C PHE A 277 -11.09 -8.75 18.83
N LEU A 278 -12.13 -9.52 19.15
CA LEU A 278 -12.62 -10.61 18.32
C LEU A 278 -13.34 -10.09 17.07
N GLN A 279 -13.10 -10.76 15.94
CA GLN A 279 -13.81 -10.63 14.69
C GLN A 279 -14.81 -11.80 14.55
N PRO A 280 -16.12 -11.56 14.74
CA PRO A 280 -17.12 -12.62 14.80
C PRO A 280 -17.31 -13.43 13.51
N ILE A 281 -17.81 -14.66 13.66
CA ILE A 281 -17.92 -15.64 12.57
C ILE A 281 -18.90 -15.23 11.46
N GLU A 282 -19.90 -14.39 11.76
CA GLU A 282 -20.79 -13.82 10.75
C GLU A 282 -20.09 -12.89 9.75
N TYR A 283 -18.87 -12.46 10.06
CA TYR A 283 -18.00 -11.70 9.16
C TYR A 283 -16.85 -12.53 8.59
N THR A 284 -16.28 -13.48 9.35
CA THR A 284 -15.14 -14.28 8.88
C THR A 284 -15.54 -15.52 8.08
N GLY A 285 -16.76 -16.04 8.25
CA GLY A 285 -17.26 -17.27 7.61
C GLY A 285 -16.60 -18.58 8.03
N ALA A 286 -15.43 -18.52 8.69
CA ALA A 286 -14.67 -19.64 9.21
C ALA A 286 -14.08 -19.31 10.59
N ASP A 287 -14.10 -20.28 11.49
CA ASP A 287 -13.51 -20.17 12.83
C ASP A 287 -11.96 -20.31 12.80
N ALA A 288 -11.32 -20.05 13.94
CA ALA A 288 -9.86 -20.12 14.03
C ALA A 288 -9.34 -21.57 14.20
N HIS A 289 -10.13 -22.51 14.73
CA HIS A 289 -9.72 -23.91 14.81
C HIS A 289 -9.59 -24.54 13.42
N SER A 290 -10.53 -24.24 12.51
CA SER A 290 -10.49 -24.76 11.13
C SER A 290 -9.25 -24.25 10.40
N LYS A 291 -8.93 -22.96 10.53
CA LYS A 291 -7.74 -22.32 9.94
C LYS A 291 -6.44 -22.89 10.50
N ILE A 292 -6.33 -23.02 11.83
CA ILE A 292 -5.16 -23.64 12.48
C ILE A 292 -4.99 -25.09 12.04
N ARG A 293 -6.08 -25.86 11.91
CA ARG A 293 -6.04 -27.25 11.43
C ARG A 293 -5.53 -27.33 9.99
N GLU A 294 -6.02 -26.49 9.09
CA GLU A 294 -5.59 -26.44 7.69
C GLU A 294 -4.09 -26.12 7.57
N ILE A 295 -3.57 -25.21 8.40
CA ILE A 295 -2.13 -24.90 8.46
C ILE A 295 -1.33 -26.10 8.98
N LYS A 296 -1.82 -26.83 9.99
CA LYS A 296 -1.18 -28.07 10.45
C LYS A 296 -1.18 -29.16 9.38
N GLU A 297 -2.27 -29.33 8.63
CA GLU A 297 -2.31 -30.23 7.47
C GLU A 297 -1.32 -29.80 6.38
N TRP A 298 -1.19 -28.50 6.11
CA TRP A 298 -0.19 -27.97 5.17
C TRP A 298 1.24 -28.26 5.62
N ILE A 299 1.59 -28.11 6.91
CA ILE A 299 2.91 -28.48 7.45
C ILE A 299 3.17 -29.98 7.18
N THR A 300 2.23 -30.87 7.52
CA THR A 300 2.38 -32.33 7.32
C THR A 300 2.53 -32.72 5.85
N ARG A 301 2.00 -31.93 4.91
CA ARG A 301 2.13 -32.14 3.46
C ARG A 301 3.45 -31.64 2.88
N GLN A 302 4.28 -30.90 3.62
CA GLN A 302 5.55 -30.41 3.08
C GLN A 302 6.58 -31.53 2.95
N PRO A 303 7.34 -31.58 1.84
CA PRO A 303 8.40 -32.56 1.66
C PRO A 303 9.51 -32.30 2.69
N PRO A 304 10.04 -33.33 3.36
CA PRO A 304 11.17 -33.20 4.28
C PRO A 304 12.35 -32.50 3.63
N ASP A 305 13.07 -31.69 4.40
CA ASP A 305 14.26 -30.96 3.95
C ASP A 305 15.49 -31.89 3.98
N ALA A 306 15.42 -32.88 3.08
CA ALA A 306 16.38 -33.90 2.76
C ALA A 306 16.56 -33.97 1.22
N PRO A 307 17.72 -34.39 0.70
CA PRO A 307 17.93 -34.46 -0.75
C PRO A 307 17.01 -35.50 -1.42
N SER A 308 16.33 -35.12 -2.50
CA SER A 308 15.31 -35.95 -3.18
C SER A 308 15.82 -37.28 -3.75
N TYR A 309 17.15 -37.43 -3.91
CA TYR A 309 17.81 -38.66 -4.36
C TYR A 309 18.15 -39.63 -3.21
N ARG A 310 17.87 -39.27 -1.94
CA ARG A 310 18.23 -40.08 -0.77
C ARG A 310 17.22 -41.21 -0.57
N SER A 311 17.69 -42.46 -0.59
CA SER A 311 16.85 -43.66 -0.47
C SER A 311 16.49 -44.05 0.98
N SER A 312 17.22 -43.56 1.97
CA SER A 312 16.89 -43.76 3.39
C SER A 312 15.81 -42.79 3.84
N GLN A 313 14.93 -43.22 4.74
CA GLN A 313 13.93 -42.36 5.38
C GLN A 313 14.55 -41.06 5.94
N PRO A 314 13.83 -39.92 5.90
CA PRO A 314 14.25 -38.68 6.53
C PRO A 314 14.42 -38.87 8.04
N THR A 315 15.39 -38.18 8.63
CA THR A 315 15.53 -38.10 10.08
C THR A 315 14.57 -37.06 10.66
N GLU A 316 14.27 -37.14 11.97
CA GLU A 316 13.44 -36.14 12.68
C GLU A 316 13.93 -34.70 12.44
N LYS A 317 15.26 -34.50 12.31
CA LYS A 317 15.92 -33.23 12.03
C LYS A 317 15.67 -32.67 10.63
N GLU A 318 15.22 -33.51 9.70
CA GLU A 318 14.87 -33.14 8.33
C GLU A 318 13.37 -32.91 8.17
N MET A 319 12.55 -33.32 9.15
CA MET A 319 11.09 -33.13 9.13
C MET A 319 10.68 -31.69 9.45
N HIS A 320 9.63 -31.20 8.78
CA HIS A 320 8.94 -29.97 9.18
C HIS A 320 7.93 -30.27 10.27
N ILE A 321 8.06 -29.59 11.41
CA ILE A 321 7.19 -29.82 12.58
C ILE A 321 6.35 -28.61 12.97
N ALA A 322 6.63 -27.44 12.38
CA ALA A 322 5.96 -26.19 12.69
C ALA A 322 6.16 -25.12 11.61
N THR A 323 5.41 -24.03 11.71
CA THR A 323 5.64 -22.77 10.98
C THR A 323 5.63 -21.59 11.96
N LEU A 324 6.44 -20.56 11.67
CA LEU A 324 6.39 -19.28 12.37
C LEU A 324 5.78 -18.22 11.45
N ILE A 325 4.59 -17.74 11.81
CA ILE A 325 3.91 -16.66 11.10
C ILE A 325 4.33 -15.33 11.71
N SER A 326 4.92 -14.47 10.88
CA SER A 326 5.39 -13.11 11.20
C SER A 326 4.46 -12.01 10.67
N SER A 327 3.79 -12.27 9.55
CA SER A 327 2.86 -11.35 8.89
C SER A 327 1.66 -11.04 9.78
N LEU A 328 1.53 -9.78 10.21
CA LEU A 328 0.41 -9.32 11.05
C LEU A 328 -0.99 -9.59 10.47
N PRO A 329 -1.29 -9.34 9.17
CA PRO A 329 -2.60 -9.67 8.62
C PRO A 329 -2.87 -11.18 8.57
N CYS A 330 -1.83 -12.01 8.41
CA CYS A 330 -1.97 -13.47 8.49
C CYS A 330 -2.32 -13.89 9.93
N ILE A 331 -1.66 -13.36 10.96
CA ILE A 331 -1.98 -13.67 12.37
C ILE A 331 -3.41 -13.22 12.72
N ALA A 332 -3.81 -12.01 12.31
CA ALA A 332 -5.16 -11.48 12.49
C ALA A 332 -6.22 -12.33 11.77
N TYR A 333 -5.92 -12.83 10.56
CA TYR A 333 -6.79 -13.72 9.82
C TYR A 333 -6.94 -15.10 10.48
N ILE A 334 -5.83 -15.73 10.93
CA ILE A 334 -5.84 -17.07 11.53
C ILE A 334 -6.67 -17.08 12.81
N LEU A 335 -6.39 -16.14 13.71
CA LEU A 335 -6.99 -16.11 15.04
C LEU A 335 -8.35 -15.41 15.07
N ASN A 336 -8.87 -14.92 13.93
CA ASN A 336 -10.05 -14.05 13.88
C ASN A 336 -9.96 -12.87 14.89
N LEU A 337 -8.75 -12.33 15.11
CA LEU A 337 -8.53 -11.17 15.98
C LEU A 337 -8.21 -9.92 15.14
N ARG A 338 -8.42 -8.75 15.73
CA ARG A 338 -8.10 -7.44 15.15
C ARG A 338 -7.52 -6.53 16.24
N GLY A 339 -6.83 -5.49 15.82
CA GLY A 339 -6.21 -4.48 16.70
C GLY A 339 -6.18 -3.10 16.04
N THR A 340 -5.40 -2.18 16.61
CA THR A 340 -5.26 -0.80 16.12
C THR A 340 -3.82 -0.29 16.13
N ASP A 341 -2.84 -1.20 16.19
CA ASP A 341 -1.43 -0.85 16.37
C ASP A 341 -0.83 -0.17 15.12
N ILE A 342 -1.29 -0.59 13.94
CA ILE A 342 -0.84 -0.07 12.66
C ILE A 342 -1.86 0.97 12.17
N PRO A 343 -1.47 2.22 11.91
CA PRO A 343 -2.38 3.21 11.34
C PRO A 343 -3.12 2.67 10.12
N TYR A 344 -4.44 2.88 10.09
CA TYR A 344 -5.38 2.48 9.03
C TYR A 344 -5.57 0.96 8.80
N ASN A 345 -4.78 0.11 9.45
CA ASN A 345 -4.78 -1.33 9.26
C ASN A 345 -5.16 -2.02 10.58
N PRO A 346 -6.26 -2.78 10.67
CA PRO A 346 -6.83 -3.27 11.94
C PRO A 346 -6.04 -4.46 12.53
N LEU A 347 -4.76 -4.24 12.80
CA LEU A 347 -3.72 -5.22 13.11
C LEU A 347 -3.12 -4.95 14.49
N PHE A 348 -2.40 -5.94 15.02
CA PHE A 348 -1.71 -5.89 16.31
C PHE A 348 -0.33 -6.57 16.19
N HIS A 349 0.68 -6.07 16.89
CA HIS A 349 2.02 -6.66 16.84
C HIS A 349 2.04 -8.03 17.52
N ALA A 350 2.34 -9.07 16.75
CA ALA A 350 2.46 -10.43 17.26
C ALA A 350 3.34 -11.31 16.38
N TYR A 351 3.76 -12.45 16.93
CA TYR A 351 4.22 -13.61 16.16
C TYR A 351 3.38 -14.83 16.56
N LEU A 352 3.07 -15.71 15.60
CA LEU A 352 2.27 -16.92 15.86
C LEU A 352 3.04 -18.16 15.42
N PHE A 353 3.38 -19.02 16.37
CA PHE A 353 4.02 -20.30 16.15
C PHE A 353 2.97 -21.42 16.14
N ILE A 354 2.83 -22.14 15.02
CA ILE A 354 1.88 -23.25 14.86
C ILE A 354 2.68 -24.53 14.65
N ALA A 355 2.57 -25.48 15.58
CA ALA A 355 3.27 -26.76 15.55
C ALA A 355 2.32 -27.96 15.44
N LEU A 356 2.84 -29.10 14.97
CA LEU A 356 2.10 -30.35 14.91
C LEU A 356 1.88 -30.96 16.30
N HIS A 357 2.93 -31.03 17.11
CA HIS A 357 2.96 -31.84 18.35
C HIS A 357 3.02 -31.01 19.65
N THR A 358 3.37 -29.72 19.57
CA THR A 358 3.38 -28.79 20.71
C THR A 358 2.22 -27.79 20.62
N PRO A 359 1.87 -27.07 21.71
CA PRO A 359 0.85 -26.03 21.68
C PRO A 359 1.14 -24.95 20.62
N THR A 360 0.08 -24.35 20.08
CA THR A 360 0.21 -23.11 19.30
C THR A 360 0.59 -21.98 20.26
N ILE A 361 1.61 -21.17 19.94
CA ILE A 361 2.09 -20.09 20.80
C ILE A 361 1.92 -18.75 20.10
N LEU A 362 1.22 -17.82 20.75
CA LEU A 362 1.09 -16.42 20.36
C LEU A 362 2.04 -15.56 21.20
N PHE A 363 2.97 -14.87 20.56
CA PHE A 363 3.84 -13.88 21.20
C PHE A 363 3.20 -12.49 21.01
N LEU A 364 2.74 -11.87 22.10
CA LEU A 364 1.93 -10.64 22.14
C LEU A 364 2.29 -9.83 23.40
N ASP A 365 2.12 -8.50 23.41
CA ASP A 365 2.14 -7.73 24.67
C ASP A 365 0.90 -8.11 25.48
N THR A 366 1.06 -8.80 26.62
CA THR A 366 -0.08 -9.38 27.35
C THR A 366 -1.05 -8.34 27.89
N SER A 367 -0.64 -7.07 28.01
CA SER A 367 -1.53 -5.96 28.38
C SER A 367 -2.63 -5.68 27.36
N LYS A 368 -2.52 -6.23 26.14
CA LYS A 368 -3.54 -6.13 25.08
C LYS A 368 -4.72 -7.11 25.26
N LEU A 369 -4.65 -8.06 26.20
CA LEU A 369 -5.69 -9.06 26.40
C LEU A 369 -6.79 -8.58 27.36
N THR A 370 -8.05 -8.70 26.93
CA THR A 370 -9.20 -8.68 27.84
C THR A 370 -9.50 -10.11 28.33
N PRO A 371 -10.25 -10.30 29.44
CA PRO A 371 -10.63 -11.63 29.91
C PRO A 371 -11.33 -12.48 28.84
N GLU A 372 -12.19 -11.85 28.02
CA GLU A 372 -12.92 -12.49 26.92
C GLU A 372 -11.97 -13.02 25.83
N ILE A 373 -10.92 -12.27 25.49
CA ILE A 373 -9.92 -12.73 24.51
C ILE A 373 -8.98 -13.79 25.11
N SER A 374 -8.66 -13.69 26.40
CA SER A 374 -7.92 -14.75 27.10
C SER A 374 -8.69 -16.07 27.12
N GLU A 375 -10.00 -16.04 27.40
CA GLU A 375 -10.87 -17.22 27.36
C GLU A 375 -10.99 -17.77 25.93
N TYR A 376 -11.16 -16.90 24.93
CA TYR A 376 -11.16 -17.28 23.51
C TYR A 376 -9.87 -17.98 23.10
N LEU A 377 -8.70 -17.41 23.37
CA LEU A 377 -7.40 -18.02 23.06
C LEU A 377 -7.18 -19.34 23.81
N HIS A 378 -7.64 -19.43 25.07
CA HIS A 378 -7.62 -20.68 25.83
C HIS A 378 -8.49 -21.77 25.18
N SER A 379 -9.69 -21.43 24.70
CA SER A 379 -10.54 -22.36 23.95
C SER A 379 -9.86 -22.89 22.68
N LEU A 380 -9.08 -22.04 21.99
CA LEU A 380 -8.27 -22.41 20.83
C LEU A 380 -7.05 -23.28 21.17
N LYS A 381 -6.75 -23.48 22.46
CA LYS A 381 -5.51 -24.07 22.99
C LYS A 381 -4.26 -23.31 22.52
N VAL A 382 -4.36 -21.98 22.48
CA VAL A 382 -3.25 -21.08 22.19
C VAL A 382 -2.62 -20.61 23.50
N GLU A 383 -1.35 -20.93 23.69
CA GLU A 383 -0.51 -20.38 24.75
C GLU A 383 -0.12 -18.94 24.39
N VAL A 384 -0.13 -18.01 25.35
CA VAL A 384 0.34 -16.64 25.13
C VAL A 384 1.62 -16.39 25.91
N ARG A 385 2.61 -15.79 25.24
CA ARG A 385 3.88 -15.33 25.82
C ARG A 385 4.13 -13.86 25.47
N GLU A 386 5.02 -13.21 26.20
CA GLU A 386 5.39 -11.82 25.90
C GLU A 386 5.99 -11.69 24.50
N TYR A 387 5.66 -10.60 23.80
CA TYR A 387 6.10 -10.35 22.43
C TYR A 387 7.62 -10.51 22.23
N ASN A 388 8.42 -10.08 23.20
CA ASN A 388 9.88 -10.14 23.13
C ASN A 388 10.48 -11.50 23.53
N ASP A 389 9.72 -12.41 24.16
CA ASP A 389 10.22 -13.72 24.59
C ASP A 389 10.65 -14.59 23.41
N LEU A 390 10.04 -14.37 22.24
CA LEU A 390 10.33 -15.03 20.96
C LEU A 390 11.83 -15.18 20.73
N TRP A 391 12.64 -14.14 20.93
CA TRP A 391 14.06 -14.18 20.61
C TRP A 391 14.86 -15.13 21.52
N SER A 392 14.45 -15.22 22.80
CA SER A 392 15.05 -16.17 23.74
C SER A 392 14.58 -17.60 23.47
N TRP A 393 13.29 -17.74 23.16
CA TRP A 393 12.62 -18.99 22.82
C TRP A 393 13.18 -19.64 21.55
N LEU A 394 13.30 -18.86 20.46
CA LEU A 394 13.92 -19.26 19.19
C LEU A 394 15.37 -19.74 19.39
N ARG A 395 16.12 -19.08 20.29
CA ARG A 395 17.52 -19.42 20.57
C ARG A 395 17.67 -20.69 21.40
N LYS A 396 16.78 -20.90 22.38
CA LYS A 396 16.78 -22.05 23.31
C LYS A 396 16.26 -23.34 22.70
N HIS A 397 15.65 -23.31 21.51
CA HIS A 397 15.11 -24.49 20.84
C HIS A 397 13.96 -25.16 21.62
N GLU A 398 13.11 -24.35 22.28
CA GLU A 398 12.03 -24.83 23.16
C GLU A 398 10.90 -25.59 22.42
N TRP A 399 10.89 -25.65 21.09
CA TRP A 399 9.93 -26.43 20.30
C TRP A 399 10.34 -27.89 20.01
N GLY A 400 11.59 -28.28 20.29
CA GLY A 400 12.11 -29.62 20.04
C GLY A 400 12.65 -29.86 18.63
N GLU A 401 13.13 -31.08 18.40
CA GLU A 401 13.86 -31.48 17.18
C GLU A 401 13.00 -31.41 15.92
N GLY A 402 13.64 -31.02 14.80
CA GLY A 402 12.98 -30.75 13.52
C GLY A 402 13.08 -29.30 13.08
N LYS A 403 12.53 -29.00 11.89
CA LYS A 403 12.63 -27.69 11.23
C LYS A 403 11.33 -26.89 11.27
N ILE A 404 11.49 -25.57 11.37
CA ILE A 404 10.42 -24.57 11.26
C ILE A 404 10.34 -24.07 9.81
N LEU A 405 9.15 -24.09 9.23
CA LEU A 405 8.87 -23.42 7.96
C LEU A 405 8.77 -21.91 8.16
N ILE A 406 9.46 -21.13 7.33
CA ILE A 406 9.36 -19.67 7.31
C ILE A 406 9.09 -19.15 5.90
N SER A 407 8.27 -18.10 5.79
CA SER A 407 7.94 -17.45 4.51
C SER A 407 9.00 -16.40 4.17
N PRO A 408 9.67 -16.49 3.01
CA PRO A 408 10.88 -15.69 2.74
C PRO A 408 10.63 -14.18 2.61
N ASP A 409 9.45 -13.82 2.13
CA ASP A 409 8.97 -12.47 1.86
C ASP A 409 8.48 -11.75 3.12
N THR A 410 7.75 -12.46 3.99
CA THR A 410 7.12 -11.90 5.21
C THR A 410 7.91 -12.13 6.51
N THR A 411 8.89 -13.04 6.54
CA THR A 411 9.70 -13.30 7.74
C THR A 411 11.01 -12.51 7.74
N SER A 412 11.24 -11.75 8.82
CA SER A 412 12.48 -10.98 8.98
C SER A 412 13.72 -11.86 9.13
N TYR A 413 14.84 -11.40 8.58
CA TYR A 413 16.10 -12.14 8.58
C TYR A 413 16.64 -12.41 10.00
N ALA A 414 16.25 -11.60 10.99
CA ALA A 414 16.51 -11.84 12.41
C ALA A 414 16.04 -13.22 12.89
N VAL A 415 14.90 -13.72 12.39
CA VAL A 415 14.41 -15.07 12.69
C VAL A 415 15.38 -16.13 12.16
N SER A 416 15.80 -16.00 10.90
CA SER A 416 16.78 -16.89 10.28
C SER A 416 18.12 -16.91 11.02
N LEU A 417 18.57 -15.74 11.54
CA LEU A 417 19.77 -15.63 12.36
C LEU A 417 19.62 -16.32 13.73
N MET A 418 18.46 -16.26 14.37
CA MET A 418 18.23 -16.96 15.65
C MET A 418 18.09 -18.48 15.47
N LEU A 419 17.40 -18.92 14.41
CA LEU A 419 17.22 -20.34 14.11
C LEU A 419 18.53 -20.99 13.63
N THR A 420 19.36 -20.25 12.91
CA THR A 420 20.50 -20.73 12.10
C THR A 420 20.06 -21.62 10.94
N ARG A 421 20.90 -21.77 9.90
CA ARG A 421 20.57 -22.48 8.64
C ARG A 421 20.12 -23.94 8.77
N TRP A 422 20.23 -24.53 9.96
CA TRP A 422 19.95 -25.94 10.21
C TRP A 422 18.55 -26.21 10.78
N ARG A 423 17.86 -25.18 11.31
CA ARG A 423 16.59 -25.33 12.03
C ARG A 423 15.37 -24.75 11.32
N TYR A 424 15.54 -24.23 10.11
CA TYR A 424 14.43 -23.75 9.29
C TYR A 424 14.56 -24.22 7.85
N SER A 425 13.43 -24.25 7.17
CA SER A 425 13.35 -24.36 5.71
C SER A 425 12.53 -23.20 5.18
N VAL A 426 12.91 -22.72 4.00
CA VAL A 426 12.23 -21.60 3.33
C VAL A 426 11.13 -22.16 2.44
N ASN A 427 9.90 -21.72 2.64
CA ASN A 427 8.78 -22.10 1.79
C ASN A 427 7.71 -21.00 1.83
N LYS A 428 7.01 -20.76 0.72
CA LYS A 428 5.92 -19.78 0.69
C LYS A 428 4.80 -20.26 1.63
N GLY A 429 4.33 -19.38 2.52
CA GLY A 429 3.23 -19.67 3.43
C GLY A 429 1.93 -19.98 2.68
N CYS A 430 1.11 -20.86 3.27
CA CYS A 430 -0.25 -21.11 2.79
C CYS A 430 -1.24 -20.01 3.19
N VAL A 431 -0.97 -19.26 4.26
CA VAL A 431 -1.94 -18.36 4.90
C VAL A 431 -2.26 -17.16 4.00
N GLU A 432 -1.26 -16.68 3.26
CA GLU A 432 -1.40 -15.66 2.23
C GLU A 432 -2.40 -16.09 1.15
N ASP A 433 -2.36 -17.34 0.70
CA ASP A 433 -3.32 -17.88 -0.28
C ASP A 433 -4.70 -18.14 0.37
N MET A 434 -4.75 -18.64 1.61
CA MET A 434 -6.00 -18.85 2.36
C MET A 434 -6.82 -17.56 2.57
N ARG A 435 -6.15 -16.42 2.86
CA ARG A 435 -6.83 -15.12 3.04
C ARG A 435 -7.14 -14.39 1.73
N ALA A 436 -6.39 -14.69 0.67
CA ALA A 436 -6.59 -14.08 -0.65
C ALA A 436 -7.97 -14.44 -1.24
N VAL A 437 -8.37 -15.69 -1.08
CA VAL A 437 -9.66 -16.25 -1.53
C VAL A 437 -10.74 -16.01 -0.48
N LYS A 438 -11.58 -15.00 -0.69
CA LYS A 438 -12.65 -14.64 0.27
C LYS A 438 -13.80 -15.62 0.17
N ASN A 439 -14.25 -16.11 1.32
CA ASN A 439 -15.46 -16.93 1.38
C ASN A 439 -16.73 -16.08 1.27
N ASP A 440 -17.90 -16.72 1.15
CA ASP A 440 -19.16 -16.02 0.92
C ASP A 440 -19.57 -15.07 2.06
N ALA A 441 -19.18 -15.30 3.31
CA ALA A 441 -19.46 -14.37 4.40
C ALA A 441 -18.66 -13.07 4.23
N GLU A 442 -17.37 -13.20 3.91
CA GLU A 442 -16.46 -12.09 3.65
C GLU A 442 -16.90 -11.30 2.42
N VAL A 443 -17.19 -11.95 1.28
CA VAL A 443 -17.64 -11.23 0.07
C VAL A 443 -19.01 -10.57 0.28
N ARG A 444 -19.95 -11.21 1.00
CA ARG A 444 -21.21 -10.54 1.39
C ARG A 444 -20.96 -9.34 2.31
N GLY A 445 -19.95 -9.40 3.18
CA GLY A 445 -19.49 -8.28 3.98
C GLY A 445 -19.00 -7.13 3.11
N MET A 446 -18.02 -7.40 2.25
CA MET A 446 -17.42 -6.38 1.38
C MET A 446 -18.47 -5.71 0.47
N ARG A 447 -19.41 -6.46 -0.12
CA ARG A 447 -20.56 -5.88 -0.85
C ARG A 447 -21.34 -4.86 -0.02
N ARG A 448 -21.67 -5.17 1.24
CA ARG A 448 -22.37 -4.24 2.14
C ARG A 448 -21.50 -3.04 2.52
N ALA A 449 -20.19 -3.23 2.69
CA ALA A 449 -19.24 -2.16 2.95
C ALA A 449 -19.22 -1.16 1.78
N TYR A 450 -18.98 -1.63 0.56
CA TYR A 450 -18.97 -0.80 -0.64
C TYR A 450 -20.33 -0.15 -0.95
N LEU A 451 -21.46 -0.77 -0.61
CA LEU A 451 -22.77 -0.14 -0.73
C LEU A 451 -22.91 1.09 0.18
N ARG A 452 -22.55 0.97 1.47
CA ARG A 452 -22.60 2.09 2.44
C ARG A 452 -21.56 3.18 2.10
N ASP A 453 -20.40 2.78 1.63
CA ASP A 453 -19.36 3.70 1.17
C ASP A 453 -19.80 4.46 -0.09
N GLY A 454 -20.50 3.78 -1.00
CA GLY A 454 -21.14 4.36 -2.18
C GLY A 454 -22.19 5.44 -1.86
N VAL A 455 -23.01 5.20 -0.83
CA VAL A 455 -23.94 6.22 -0.27
C VAL A 455 -23.16 7.43 0.26
N SER A 456 -22.02 7.20 0.88
CA SER A 456 -21.17 8.26 1.47
C SER A 456 -20.48 9.10 0.41
N PHE A 457 -19.90 8.46 -0.62
CA PHE A 457 -19.38 9.12 -1.82
C PHE A 457 -20.45 9.93 -2.54
N THR A 458 -21.65 9.38 -2.70
CA THR A 458 -22.76 10.08 -3.38
C THR A 458 -23.18 11.34 -2.62
N ARG A 459 -23.32 11.28 -1.30
CA ARG A 459 -23.58 12.47 -0.45
C ARG A 459 -22.44 13.48 -0.50
N PHE A 460 -21.20 13.01 -0.51
CA PHE A 460 -20.00 13.84 -0.62
C PHE A 460 -19.91 14.57 -1.97
N MET A 461 -20.05 13.88 -3.09
CA MET A 461 -19.97 14.47 -4.43
C MET A 461 -21.10 15.48 -4.66
N ALA A 462 -22.32 15.14 -4.23
CA ALA A 462 -23.45 16.05 -4.28
C ALA A 462 -23.23 17.31 -3.43
N TRP A 463 -22.63 17.19 -2.24
CA TRP A 463 -22.24 18.32 -1.41
C TRP A 463 -21.11 19.16 -2.03
N LEU A 464 -20.08 18.53 -2.58
CA LEU A 464 -18.92 19.23 -3.11
C LEU A 464 -19.28 20.03 -4.36
N GLU A 465 -20.07 19.44 -5.26
CA GLU A 465 -20.56 20.15 -6.44
C GLU A 465 -21.50 21.30 -6.06
N ASP A 466 -22.46 21.07 -5.14
CA ASP A 466 -23.35 22.10 -4.59
C ASP A 466 -22.58 23.29 -4.01
N LYS A 467 -21.51 23.03 -3.25
CA LYS A 467 -20.64 24.09 -2.70
C LYS A 467 -19.85 24.84 -3.76
N LEU A 468 -19.16 24.12 -4.66
CA LEU A 468 -18.32 24.76 -5.67
C LEU A 468 -19.15 25.53 -6.70
N MET A 469 -20.31 25.00 -7.12
CA MET A 469 -21.23 25.68 -8.03
C MET A 469 -21.98 26.84 -7.35
N GLY A 470 -22.21 26.76 -6.03
CA GLY A 470 -22.71 27.87 -5.21
C GLY A 470 -21.67 28.96 -4.90
N GLY A 471 -20.50 28.95 -5.55
CA GLY A 471 -19.45 29.96 -5.35
C GLY A 471 -18.69 29.86 -4.02
N THR A 472 -18.91 28.82 -3.23
CA THR A 472 -18.10 28.56 -2.03
C THR A 472 -16.79 27.90 -2.46
N ASP A 473 -15.65 28.43 -2.01
CA ASP A 473 -14.38 27.73 -2.16
C ASP A 473 -14.21 26.67 -1.06
N VAL A 474 -13.65 25.52 -1.43
CA VAL A 474 -13.45 24.36 -0.56
C VAL A 474 -12.05 23.86 -0.80
N THR A 475 -11.26 23.67 0.27
CA THR A 475 -9.91 23.12 0.14
C THR A 475 -9.91 21.60 -0.06
N GLU A 476 -8.82 21.08 -0.62
CA GLU A 476 -8.55 19.64 -0.73
C GLU A 476 -8.71 18.92 0.62
N TYR A 477 -8.21 19.53 1.71
CA TYR A 477 -8.32 19.00 3.06
C TYR A 477 -9.78 18.96 3.56
N GLU A 478 -10.55 20.04 3.37
CA GLU A 478 -11.95 20.09 3.79
C GLU A 478 -12.82 19.08 3.03
N ALA A 479 -12.55 18.86 1.74
CA ALA A 479 -13.24 17.85 0.94
C ALA A 479 -12.93 16.43 1.43
N ALA A 480 -11.65 16.11 1.68
CA ALA A 480 -11.23 14.84 2.28
C ALA A 480 -11.92 14.59 3.64
N PHE A 481 -11.88 15.59 4.52
CA PHE A 481 -12.50 15.51 5.84
C PHE A 481 -14.03 15.33 5.74
N ARG A 482 -14.68 16.02 4.79
CA ARG A 482 -16.14 15.90 4.60
C ARG A 482 -16.58 14.50 4.20
N LEU A 483 -15.84 13.81 3.34
CA LEU A 483 -16.14 12.42 3.00
C LEU A 483 -15.99 11.50 4.22
N THR A 484 -14.95 11.70 5.04
CA THR A 484 -14.79 11.00 6.32
C THR A 484 -15.97 11.24 7.27
N GLU A 485 -16.51 12.46 7.35
CA GLU A 485 -17.71 12.78 8.14
C GLU A 485 -18.99 12.11 7.64
N TYR A 486 -19.10 11.79 6.35
CA TYR A 486 -20.19 10.95 5.85
C TYR A 486 -19.98 9.47 6.22
N ARG A 487 -18.76 8.95 6.03
CA ARG A 487 -18.40 7.56 6.38
C ARG A 487 -18.58 7.24 7.86
N ARG A 488 -18.23 8.17 8.76
CA ARG A 488 -18.40 8.06 10.23
C ARG A 488 -19.84 7.78 10.67
N LYS A 489 -20.84 8.06 9.83
CA LYS A 489 -22.27 7.80 10.11
C LYS A 489 -22.74 6.41 9.70
N ASN A 490 -21.92 5.67 8.97
CA ASN A 490 -22.27 4.33 8.51
C ASN A 490 -22.15 3.31 9.66
N LYS A 491 -23.11 2.38 9.71
CA LYS A 491 -22.97 1.17 10.52
C LYS A 491 -21.65 0.46 10.20
N ASN A 492 -21.02 -0.10 11.23
CA ASN A 492 -19.76 -0.85 11.19
C ASN A 492 -18.50 -0.03 10.84
N PHE A 493 -18.54 1.30 10.66
CA PHE A 493 -17.35 2.10 10.40
C PHE A 493 -16.36 2.02 11.58
N VAL A 494 -15.09 1.76 11.28
CA VAL A 494 -13.98 1.68 12.25
C VAL A 494 -12.97 2.81 12.04
N GLY A 495 -12.63 3.10 10.79
CA GLY A 495 -11.64 4.13 10.45
C GLY A 495 -11.45 4.27 8.94
N LEU A 496 -10.47 5.07 8.53
CA LEU A 496 -10.00 5.09 7.14
C LEU A 496 -9.09 3.90 6.87
N ALA A 497 -9.04 3.43 5.62
CA ALA A 497 -8.17 2.33 5.19
C ALA A 497 -6.74 2.79 4.81
N TYR A 498 -6.58 4.09 4.54
CA TYR A 498 -5.33 4.80 4.27
C TYR A 498 -5.57 6.32 4.45
N GLN A 499 -4.55 7.15 4.24
CA GLN A 499 -4.73 8.62 4.22
C GLN A 499 -5.57 9.04 3.00
N ASN A 500 -6.59 9.88 3.21
CA ASN A 500 -7.41 10.38 2.11
C ASN A 500 -6.55 11.19 1.13
N MET A 501 -6.46 10.72 -0.10
CA MET A 501 -5.87 11.49 -1.20
C MET A 501 -6.97 12.35 -1.82
N SER A 502 -6.74 13.66 -1.82
CA SER A 502 -7.72 14.65 -2.27
C SER A 502 -6.92 15.77 -2.90
N ALA A 503 -7.05 15.92 -4.21
CA ALA A 503 -6.04 16.60 -5.00
C ALA A 503 -6.69 17.36 -6.17
N THR A 504 -6.31 18.61 -6.41
CA THR A 504 -6.74 19.41 -7.55
C THR A 504 -5.55 19.84 -8.41
N GLY A 505 -5.75 19.88 -9.73
CA GLY A 505 -4.73 20.40 -10.66
C GLY A 505 -3.36 19.73 -10.46
N PRO A 506 -2.26 20.49 -10.32
CA PRO A 506 -0.91 19.92 -10.20
C PRO A 506 -0.75 18.87 -9.10
N ASN A 507 -1.48 18.98 -7.98
CA ASN A 507 -1.46 17.99 -6.91
C ASN A 507 -2.03 16.64 -7.36
N ALA A 508 -3.04 16.65 -8.24
CA ALA A 508 -3.62 15.42 -8.80
C ALA A 508 -2.66 14.66 -9.73
N ALA A 509 -1.57 15.31 -10.20
CA ALA A 509 -0.50 14.65 -10.95
C ALA A 509 0.49 13.87 -10.05
N LEU A 510 0.27 13.85 -8.73
CA LEU A 510 1.07 13.10 -7.76
C LEU A 510 0.23 11.92 -7.27
N PRO A 511 0.57 10.66 -7.61
CA PRO A 511 -0.32 9.52 -7.39
C PRO A 511 -0.81 9.37 -5.93
N HIS A 512 0.07 9.67 -4.96
CA HIS A 512 -0.12 9.48 -3.52
C HIS A 512 -0.20 10.81 -2.72
N TYR A 513 -0.63 11.93 -3.33
CA TYR A 513 -0.74 13.22 -2.62
C TYR A 513 -1.81 13.20 -1.51
N THR A 514 -1.40 13.59 -0.30
CA THR A 514 -2.29 13.81 0.85
C THR A 514 -2.25 15.28 1.27
N PRO A 515 -3.40 16.00 1.29
CA PRO A 515 -3.43 17.41 1.67
C PRO A 515 -3.26 17.61 3.18
N ARG A 516 -2.53 18.65 3.56
CA ARG A 516 -2.43 19.16 4.94
C ARG A 516 -3.34 20.37 5.10
N LYS A 517 -3.97 20.57 6.26
CA LYS A 517 -4.87 21.69 6.54
C LYS A 517 -4.15 23.04 6.33
N ALA A 518 -2.85 23.09 6.65
CA ALA A 518 -2.02 24.27 6.52
C ALA A 518 -1.63 24.66 5.08
N THR A 519 -1.67 23.72 4.12
CA THR A 519 -1.12 23.91 2.75
C THR A 519 -2.03 23.43 1.62
N ALA A 520 -3.23 22.95 1.93
CA ALA A 520 -4.19 22.46 0.94
C ALA A 520 -4.61 23.57 -0.03
N ALA A 521 -4.65 23.26 -1.32
CA ALA A 521 -5.17 24.17 -2.33
C ALA A 521 -6.70 24.24 -2.26
N CYS A 522 -7.27 25.40 -2.62
CA CYS A 522 -8.68 25.48 -2.97
C CYS A 522 -8.95 24.66 -4.24
N ILE A 523 -10.00 23.84 -4.23
CA ILE A 523 -10.38 22.98 -5.35
C ILE A 523 -10.76 23.86 -6.54
N SER A 524 -9.96 23.77 -7.61
CA SER A 524 -10.20 24.53 -8.82
C SER A 524 -11.37 23.94 -9.61
N ARG A 525 -12.10 24.83 -10.28
CA ARG A 525 -13.22 24.47 -11.16
C ARG A 525 -12.74 24.11 -12.56
N ASP A 526 -11.59 24.63 -12.99
CA ASP A 526 -11.10 24.59 -14.38
C ASP A 526 -10.08 23.46 -14.65
N THR A 527 -9.99 22.49 -13.73
CA THR A 527 -9.11 21.33 -13.86
C THR A 527 -9.67 20.13 -13.10
N PHE A 528 -8.98 19.00 -13.18
CA PHE A 528 -9.39 17.80 -12.45
C PHE A 528 -9.26 17.98 -10.93
N TYR A 529 -10.20 17.33 -10.24
CA TYR A 529 -10.13 17.00 -8.83
C TYR A 529 -10.22 15.48 -8.70
N VAL A 530 -9.21 14.88 -8.08
CA VAL A 530 -9.14 13.45 -7.78
C VAL A 530 -9.42 13.27 -6.30
N ASN A 531 -10.36 12.39 -5.96
CA ASN A 531 -10.50 11.87 -4.61
C ASN A 531 -10.32 10.37 -4.64
N ASP A 532 -9.27 9.91 -3.96
CA ASP A 532 -9.01 8.51 -3.67
C ASP A 532 -9.04 8.35 -2.14
N SER A 533 -9.97 7.54 -1.68
CA SER A 533 -10.09 7.27 -0.25
C SER A 533 -10.91 6.02 0.04
N GLY A 534 -10.53 5.35 1.13
CA GLY A 534 -11.11 4.08 1.56
C GLY A 534 -11.39 4.02 3.05
N ALA A 535 -12.17 3.04 3.49
CA ALA A 535 -12.56 2.88 4.87
C ALA A 535 -12.53 1.43 5.36
N GLN A 536 -12.18 1.28 6.63
CA GLN A 536 -12.30 0.04 7.37
C GLN A 536 -13.71 -0.04 7.97
N TYR A 537 -14.44 -1.09 7.60
CA TYR A 537 -15.68 -1.50 8.25
C TYR A 537 -15.50 -2.87 8.90
N ARG A 538 -16.20 -3.15 10.00
CA ARG A 538 -16.20 -4.49 10.63
C ARG A 538 -16.53 -5.62 9.66
N ASP A 539 -17.28 -5.37 8.58
CA ASP A 539 -17.59 -6.36 7.54
C ASP A 539 -16.83 -6.16 6.21
N GLY A 540 -15.79 -5.33 6.13
CA GLY A 540 -14.92 -5.26 4.95
C GLY A 540 -14.10 -3.98 4.82
N THR A 541 -13.06 -4.01 3.98
CA THR A 541 -12.23 -2.84 3.65
C THR A 541 -12.68 -2.27 2.30
N THR A 542 -12.80 -0.94 2.19
CA THR A 542 -13.11 -0.26 0.93
C THR A 542 -11.93 0.54 0.41
N ASP A 543 -11.86 0.63 -0.92
CA ASP A 543 -10.88 1.39 -1.70
C ASP A 543 -11.57 1.91 -2.97
N THR A 544 -11.49 3.22 -3.26
CA THR A 544 -12.21 3.84 -4.38
C THR A 544 -11.67 5.24 -4.71
N THR A 545 -11.08 5.36 -5.90
CA THR A 545 -10.81 6.62 -6.58
C THR A 545 -11.91 7.05 -7.56
N ARG A 546 -12.27 8.34 -7.53
CA ARG A 546 -13.02 9.03 -8.59
C ARG A 546 -12.37 10.36 -8.96
N THR A 547 -12.22 10.58 -10.27
CA THR A 547 -11.83 11.86 -10.84
C THR A 547 -13.06 12.66 -11.27
N MET A 548 -13.09 13.95 -10.97
CA MET A 548 -14.15 14.90 -11.27
C MET A 548 -13.57 16.18 -11.90
N HIS A 549 -14.43 17.01 -12.48
CA HIS A 549 -14.12 18.35 -12.98
C HIS A 549 -15.37 19.21 -12.74
N PHE A 550 -15.23 20.48 -12.34
CA PHE A 550 -16.41 21.28 -11.93
C PHE A 550 -16.84 22.33 -12.97
N GLY A 551 -15.93 22.76 -13.85
CA GLY A 551 -16.20 23.52 -15.07
C GLY A 551 -16.15 22.63 -16.33
N ARG A 552 -15.63 23.15 -17.45
CA ARG A 552 -15.50 22.44 -18.73
C ARG A 552 -14.09 21.87 -18.92
N ALA A 553 -13.96 20.55 -19.06
CA ALA A 553 -12.69 19.90 -19.37
C ALA A 553 -12.17 20.27 -20.77
N THR A 554 -10.86 20.41 -20.92
CA THR A 554 -10.21 20.65 -22.23
C THR A 554 -10.28 19.41 -23.13
N PRO A 555 -9.99 19.54 -24.45
CA PRO A 555 -9.91 18.38 -25.34
C PRO A 555 -8.89 17.33 -24.88
N GLU A 556 -7.71 17.76 -24.42
CA GLU A 556 -6.65 16.86 -23.90
C GLU A 556 -7.10 16.16 -22.61
N GLN A 557 -7.69 16.90 -21.66
CA GLN A 557 -8.24 16.32 -20.43
C GLN A 557 -9.32 15.29 -20.73
N SER A 558 -10.26 15.63 -21.63
CA SER A 558 -11.37 14.73 -22.00
C SER A 558 -10.86 13.46 -22.68
N GLU A 559 -9.83 13.59 -23.52
CA GLU A 559 -9.15 12.45 -24.17
C GLU A 559 -8.46 11.55 -23.15
N ALA A 560 -7.61 12.11 -22.28
CA ALA A 560 -6.91 11.36 -21.24
C ALA A 560 -7.89 10.65 -20.28
N TYR A 561 -8.94 11.34 -19.82
CA TYR A 561 -9.98 10.74 -18.98
C TYR A 561 -10.68 9.58 -19.68
N THR A 562 -10.96 9.73 -20.97
CA THR A 562 -11.58 8.67 -21.76
C THR A 562 -10.64 7.49 -21.98
N ARG A 563 -9.34 7.71 -22.25
CA ARG A 563 -8.36 6.62 -22.37
C ARG A 563 -8.20 5.83 -21.06
N VAL A 564 -8.16 6.51 -19.91
CA VAL A 564 -8.16 5.85 -18.59
C VAL A 564 -9.45 5.05 -18.38
N LEU A 565 -10.61 5.62 -18.72
CA LEU A 565 -11.89 4.94 -18.64
C LEU A 565 -11.96 3.69 -19.54
N GLN A 566 -11.46 3.74 -20.77
CA GLN A 566 -11.39 2.56 -21.65
C GLN A 566 -10.56 1.44 -21.03
N GLY A 567 -9.42 1.78 -20.40
CA GLY A 567 -8.62 0.82 -19.64
C GLY A 567 -9.39 0.19 -18.47
N HIS A 568 -10.10 1.02 -17.70
CA HIS A 568 -10.90 0.56 -16.56
C HIS A 568 -12.05 -0.37 -16.99
N ILE A 569 -12.74 -0.04 -18.08
CA ILE A 569 -13.79 -0.89 -18.67
C ILE A 569 -13.20 -2.22 -19.15
N ALA A 570 -12.09 -2.18 -19.89
CA ALA A 570 -11.48 -3.37 -20.48
C ALA A 570 -11.06 -4.43 -19.45
N ILE A 571 -10.68 -4.01 -18.23
CA ILE A 571 -10.45 -4.92 -17.10
C ILE A 571 -11.77 -5.42 -16.51
N ASP A 572 -12.70 -4.53 -16.18
CA ASP A 572 -13.94 -4.87 -15.47
C ASP A 572 -14.86 -5.80 -16.29
N SER A 573 -14.90 -5.63 -17.61
CA SER A 573 -15.64 -6.48 -18.54
C SER A 573 -14.85 -7.70 -19.04
N ALA A 574 -13.67 -7.99 -18.51
CA ALA A 574 -12.84 -9.10 -18.98
C ALA A 574 -13.47 -10.46 -18.62
N ILE A 575 -13.50 -11.36 -19.61
CA ILE A 575 -13.79 -12.79 -19.44
C ILE A 575 -12.54 -13.56 -19.88
N PHE A 576 -12.04 -14.45 -19.02
CA PHE A 576 -10.73 -15.10 -19.17
C PHE A 576 -10.78 -16.56 -18.66
N PRO A 577 -9.91 -17.45 -19.17
CA PRO A 577 -9.88 -18.83 -18.72
C PRO A 577 -9.28 -18.96 -17.30
N GLU A 578 -9.68 -19.99 -16.57
CA GLU A 578 -9.02 -20.42 -15.33
C GLU A 578 -7.52 -20.66 -15.57
N GLY A 579 -6.68 -20.32 -14.60
CA GLY A 579 -5.21 -20.31 -14.75
C GLY A 579 -4.60 -18.97 -15.17
N THR A 580 -5.41 -17.97 -15.55
CA THR A 580 -4.92 -16.63 -15.89
C THR A 580 -4.47 -15.85 -14.65
N SER A 581 -3.31 -15.20 -14.70
CA SER A 581 -2.78 -14.29 -13.67
C SER A 581 -3.14 -12.83 -13.92
N GLY A 582 -3.13 -12.00 -12.87
CA GLY A 582 -3.42 -10.56 -13.00
C GLY A 582 -2.43 -9.84 -13.94
N HIS A 583 -1.16 -10.22 -13.92
CA HIS A 583 -0.13 -9.68 -14.83
C HIS A 583 -0.48 -9.86 -16.32
N GLN A 584 -1.14 -10.96 -16.71
CA GLN A 584 -1.57 -11.17 -18.10
C GLN A 584 -2.71 -10.26 -18.53
N LEU A 585 -3.46 -9.68 -17.58
CA LEU A 585 -4.59 -8.79 -17.84
C LEU A 585 -4.22 -7.30 -17.77
N ASP A 586 -3.14 -6.92 -17.07
CA ASP A 586 -2.69 -5.53 -16.88
C ASP A 586 -2.54 -4.72 -18.19
N VAL A 587 -2.15 -5.39 -19.29
CA VAL A 587 -2.07 -4.77 -20.62
C VAL A 587 -3.42 -4.23 -21.13
N LEU A 588 -4.56 -4.80 -20.71
CA LEU A 588 -5.90 -4.34 -21.10
C LEU A 588 -6.16 -2.90 -20.62
N ALA A 589 -5.73 -2.59 -19.39
CA ALA A 589 -5.85 -1.25 -18.81
C ALA A 589 -4.94 -0.22 -19.47
N ARG A 590 -3.77 -0.66 -19.96
CA ARG A 590 -2.76 0.23 -20.56
C ARG A 590 -2.95 0.49 -22.04
N LYS A 591 -3.52 -0.48 -22.78
CA LYS A 591 -3.64 -0.47 -24.24
C LYS A 591 -4.17 0.85 -24.82
N ALA A 592 -5.15 1.47 -24.18
CA ALA A 592 -5.75 2.72 -24.65
C ALA A 592 -4.78 3.91 -24.52
N LEU A 593 -4.02 4.01 -23.43
CA LEU A 593 -3.01 5.05 -23.21
C LEU A 593 -1.76 4.85 -24.08
N TRP A 594 -1.30 3.59 -24.21
CA TRP A 594 -0.11 3.26 -25.00
C TRP A 594 -0.23 3.65 -26.48
N ARG A 595 -1.46 3.66 -27.04
CA ARG A 595 -1.70 4.14 -28.42
C ARG A 595 -1.39 5.62 -28.62
N GLU A 596 -1.45 6.43 -27.56
CA GLU A 596 -1.11 7.86 -27.55
C GLU A 596 0.32 8.12 -27.02
N GLY A 597 1.11 7.06 -26.75
CA GLY A 597 2.42 7.17 -26.09
C GLY A 597 2.35 7.53 -24.60
N TRP A 598 1.19 7.41 -23.97
CA TRP A 598 0.98 7.69 -22.54
C TRP A 598 1.03 6.42 -21.69
N ASN A 599 1.39 6.54 -20.41
CA ASN A 599 1.43 5.40 -19.46
C ASN A 599 1.28 5.91 -18.00
N TYR A 600 1.14 4.98 -17.05
CA TYR A 600 1.20 5.22 -15.60
C TYR A 600 2.18 4.25 -14.93
N MET A 601 2.90 4.72 -13.92
CA MET A 601 4.04 4.02 -13.31
C MET A 601 3.68 3.26 -12.02
N HIS A 602 2.45 2.76 -11.92
CA HIS A 602 1.99 1.83 -10.89
C HIS A 602 1.26 0.64 -11.53
N GLY A 603 0.93 -0.38 -10.75
CA GLY A 603 0.12 -1.52 -11.20
C GLY A 603 -1.33 -1.11 -11.50
N THR A 604 -2.05 -1.90 -12.31
CA THR A 604 -3.48 -1.68 -12.58
C THR A 604 -4.39 -1.96 -11.37
N GLY A 605 -3.86 -2.59 -10.32
CA GLY A 605 -4.57 -2.83 -9.07
C GLY A 605 -3.94 -3.92 -8.22
N HIS A 606 -4.35 -3.98 -6.96
CA HIS A 606 -3.87 -4.88 -5.91
C HIS A 606 -5.04 -5.69 -5.34
N GLY A 607 -4.77 -6.77 -4.62
CA GLY A 607 -5.79 -7.42 -3.82
C GLY A 607 -6.24 -6.57 -2.63
N VAL A 608 -7.44 -6.83 -2.10
CA VAL A 608 -8.02 -6.13 -0.93
C VAL A 608 -8.44 -7.12 0.15
N GLY A 609 -8.11 -6.83 1.40
CA GLY A 609 -8.41 -7.67 2.57
C GLY A 609 -9.84 -7.52 3.13
N SER A 610 -10.30 -8.54 3.86
CA SER A 610 -11.60 -8.52 4.55
C SER A 610 -11.45 -7.93 5.97
N PHE A 611 -11.63 -6.60 6.08
CA PHE A 611 -11.33 -5.83 7.30
C PHE A 611 -9.89 -6.11 7.76
N LEU A 612 -8.94 -5.98 6.83
CA LEU A 612 -7.50 -6.23 6.99
C LEU A 612 -6.73 -5.12 6.26
N THR A 613 -5.59 -5.42 5.64
CA THR A 613 -4.85 -4.45 4.83
C THR A 613 -5.61 -4.10 3.55
N VAL A 614 -5.55 -2.83 3.15
CA VAL A 614 -6.15 -2.38 1.88
C VAL A 614 -5.39 -2.93 0.67
N HIS A 615 -4.07 -2.95 0.75
CA HIS A 615 -3.21 -3.70 -0.16
C HIS A 615 -3.01 -5.11 0.42
N GLU A 616 -3.48 -6.13 -0.29
CA GLU A 616 -3.34 -7.54 0.09
C GLU A 616 -2.84 -8.37 -1.08
N GLY A 617 -1.72 -9.07 -0.90
CA GLY A 617 -1.22 -10.07 -1.84
C GLY A 617 -1.74 -11.48 -1.54
N PRO A 618 -1.41 -12.48 -2.40
CA PRO A 618 -0.41 -12.38 -3.48
C PRO A 618 -1.00 -11.98 -4.85
N GLN A 619 -2.31 -11.89 -4.99
CA GLN A 619 -2.97 -11.47 -6.23
C GLN A 619 -2.86 -9.95 -6.46
N SER A 620 -2.44 -9.55 -7.65
CA SER A 620 -2.44 -8.17 -8.14
C SER A 620 -2.30 -8.17 -9.66
N PHE A 621 -2.56 -7.05 -10.31
CA PHE A 621 -2.28 -6.91 -11.75
C PHE A 621 -0.77 -6.77 -12.06
N SER A 622 0.10 -6.73 -11.05
CA SER A 622 1.55 -6.84 -11.24
C SER A 622 2.11 -8.21 -10.84
N SER A 623 1.26 -9.15 -10.43
CA SER A 623 1.64 -10.47 -9.92
C SER A 623 1.32 -11.58 -10.90
N HIS A 624 2.18 -12.60 -10.93
CA HIS A 624 1.96 -13.85 -11.64
C HIS A 624 1.09 -14.86 -10.86
N ALA A 625 0.58 -14.49 -9.68
CA ALA A 625 -0.40 -15.30 -8.97
C ALA A 625 -1.67 -15.48 -9.83
N VAL A 626 -2.11 -16.73 -9.96
CA VAL A 626 -3.33 -17.11 -10.70
C VAL A 626 -4.56 -16.50 -10.01
N LEU A 627 -5.47 -15.92 -10.79
CA LEU A 627 -6.74 -15.42 -10.28
C LEU A 627 -7.72 -16.56 -10.02
N GLN A 628 -8.32 -16.57 -8.83
CA GLN A 628 -9.25 -17.60 -8.38
C GLN A 628 -10.58 -16.97 -7.93
N PRO A 629 -11.73 -17.65 -8.12
CA PRO A 629 -13.02 -17.17 -7.61
C PRO A 629 -12.96 -16.84 -6.11
N GLY A 630 -13.39 -15.63 -5.74
CA GLY A 630 -13.26 -15.12 -4.37
C GLY A 630 -12.04 -14.22 -4.14
N HIS A 631 -11.07 -14.16 -5.05
CA HIS A 631 -10.09 -13.07 -5.05
C HIS A 631 -10.80 -11.72 -5.22
N VAL A 632 -10.49 -10.76 -4.33
CA VAL A 632 -10.94 -9.37 -4.45
C VAL A 632 -9.74 -8.51 -4.84
N LEU A 633 -9.90 -7.67 -5.86
CA LEU A 633 -8.87 -6.75 -6.37
C LEU A 633 -9.44 -5.36 -6.71
N THR A 634 -8.60 -4.32 -6.65
CA THR A 634 -8.86 -3.01 -7.29
C THR A 634 -8.59 -3.06 -8.79
N ASN A 635 -9.19 -2.12 -9.52
CA ASN A 635 -8.97 -1.86 -10.95
C ASN A 635 -8.91 -0.33 -11.10
N GLU A 636 -7.70 0.21 -11.06
CA GLU A 636 -7.36 1.61 -10.76
C GLU A 636 -6.46 2.29 -11.81
N PRO A 637 -6.65 2.11 -13.15
CA PRO A 637 -5.81 2.79 -14.12
C PRO A 637 -5.86 4.31 -13.96
N GLY A 638 -4.76 4.96 -14.34
CA GLY A 638 -4.61 6.39 -14.23
C GLY A 638 -3.70 7.00 -15.30
N PHE A 639 -3.54 8.32 -15.23
CA PHE A 639 -2.57 9.07 -16.03
C PHE A 639 -2.24 10.38 -15.32
N TYR A 640 -0.96 10.74 -15.27
CA TYR A 640 -0.47 11.85 -14.43
C TYR A 640 0.45 12.77 -15.24
N LYS A 641 -0.05 13.95 -15.61
CA LYS A 641 0.70 14.97 -16.33
C LYS A 641 1.39 15.90 -15.32
N LYS A 642 2.66 15.60 -15.00
CA LYS A 642 3.47 16.31 -13.97
C LYS A 642 3.29 17.83 -14.08
N GLY A 643 3.00 18.47 -12.94
CA GLY A 643 2.82 19.92 -12.85
C GLY A 643 1.52 20.48 -13.44
N HIS A 644 0.59 19.63 -13.95
CA HIS A 644 -0.64 20.08 -14.58
C HIS A 644 -1.90 19.48 -13.92
N TRP A 645 -2.07 18.17 -14.03
CA TRP A 645 -3.23 17.42 -13.54
C TRP A 645 -3.01 15.90 -13.65
N GLY A 646 -3.84 15.13 -12.96
CA GLY A 646 -3.87 13.68 -13.11
C GLY A 646 -5.28 13.12 -12.96
N ILE A 647 -5.41 11.84 -13.30
CA ILE A 647 -6.66 11.08 -13.36
C ILE A 647 -6.38 9.69 -12.79
N ARG A 648 -7.30 9.18 -11.99
CA ARG A 648 -7.42 7.76 -11.65
C ARG A 648 -8.91 7.40 -11.56
N ILE A 649 -9.29 6.20 -12.01
CA ILE A 649 -10.66 5.68 -11.95
C ILE A 649 -10.59 4.27 -11.39
N GLU A 650 -11.19 4.07 -10.21
CA GLU A 650 -10.97 2.85 -9.45
C GLU A 650 -12.23 2.21 -8.91
N SER A 651 -12.34 0.91 -9.08
CA SER A 651 -13.39 0.11 -8.45
C SER A 651 -12.79 -1.20 -7.95
N ALA A 652 -13.22 -1.67 -6.79
CA ALA A 652 -12.95 -3.03 -6.36
C ALA A 652 -13.92 -4.01 -7.01
N MET A 653 -13.42 -5.22 -7.28
CA MET A 653 -14.12 -6.30 -7.95
C MET A 653 -13.77 -7.64 -7.29
N VAL A 654 -14.69 -8.60 -7.32
CA VAL A 654 -14.42 -9.99 -6.93
C VAL A 654 -14.41 -10.88 -8.18
N VAL A 655 -13.42 -11.78 -8.27
CA VAL A 655 -13.35 -12.79 -9.33
C VAL A 655 -14.49 -13.79 -9.14
N ARG A 656 -15.22 -14.07 -10.23
CA ARG A 656 -16.35 -15.02 -10.27
C ARG A 656 -16.20 -15.98 -11.43
N ARG A 657 -16.80 -17.17 -11.29
CA ARG A 657 -17.06 -18.04 -12.44
C ARG A 657 -18.17 -17.42 -13.28
N VAL A 658 -18.04 -17.50 -14.60
CA VAL A 658 -19.00 -16.99 -15.58
C VAL A 658 -19.33 -18.07 -16.61
N THR A 659 -20.56 -18.07 -17.12
CA THR A 659 -20.96 -18.97 -18.20
C THR A 659 -20.72 -18.30 -19.55
N THR A 660 -19.89 -18.92 -20.39
CA THR A 660 -19.62 -18.52 -21.77
C THR A 660 -20.53 -19.23 -22.76
N ARG A 661 -20.55 -18.79 -24.03
CA ARG A 661 -21.29 -19.48 -25.11
C ARG A 661 -20.61 -20.78 -25.58
N HIS A 662 -19.32 -20.93 -25.30
CA HIS A 662 -18.47 -22.03 -25.76
C HIS A 662 -17.43 -22.36 -24.67
N GLU A 663 -17.03 -23.62 -24.58
CA GLU A 663 -16.18 -24.18 -23.51
C GLU A 663 -14.86 -24.74 -24.07
N PHE A 664 -14.01 -23.88 -24.62
CA PHE A 664 -12.70 -24.33 -25.11
C PHE A 664 -11.76 -24.68 -23.94
N ASN A 665 -11.23 -25.91 -23.96
CA ASN A 665 -10.35 -26.47 -22.93
C ASN A 665 -10.96 -26.51 -21.51
N GLY A 666 -12.29 -26.59 -21.41
CA GLY A 666 -13.02 -26.77 -20.16
C GLY A 666 -14.15 -25.75 -19.93
N PRO A 667 -15.06 -26.04 -18.98
CA PRO A 667 -16.22 -25.19 -18.69
C PRO A 667 -15.89 -23.99 -17.78
N THR A 668 -14.77 -24.01 -17.06
CA THR A 668 -14.45 -22.95 -16.07
C THR A 668 -13.89 -21.70 -16.73
N TRP A 669 -14.77 -20.73 -16.95
CA TRP A 669 -14.39 -19.37 -17.32
C TRP A 669 -14.59 -18.43 -16.13
N LEU A 670 -13.74 -17.41 -16.07
CA LEU A 670 -13.69 -16.41 -15.01
C LEU A 670 -14.00 -15.02 -15.56
N GLY A 671 -14.50 -14.17 -14.69
CA GLY A 671 -14.73 -12.74 -14.94
C GLY A 671 -14.83 -11.99 -13.61
N PHE A 672 -15.22 -10.72 -13.67
CA PHE A 672 -15.29 -9.86 -12.49
C PHE A 672 -16.73 -9.48 -12.13
N GLU A 673 -17.01 -9.40 -10.83
CA GLU A 673 -18.20 -8.80 -10.25
C GLU A 673 -17.78 -7.56 -9.46
N ARG A 674 -18.22 -6.38 -9.89
CA ARG A 674 -17.92 -5.11 -9.23
C ARG A 674 -18.56 -5.01 -7.83
N LEU A 675 -17.76 -4.55 -6.87
CA LEU A 675 -18.21 -4.21 -5.52
C LEU A 675 -18.49 -2.71 -5.38
N THR A 676 -17.65 -1.83 -5.94
CA THR A 676 -17.76 -0.36 -5.78
C THR A 676 -19.04 0.20 -6.41
N MET A 677 -19.94 0.72 -5.56
CA MET A 677 -21.19 1.38 -5.95
C MET A 677 -21.02 2.90 -5.94
N VAL A 678 -20.20 3.44 -6.86
CA VAL A 678 -20.05 4.90 -7.06
C VAL A 678 -20.17 5.23 -8.55
N PRO A 679 -21.06 6.16 -8.96
CA PRO A 679 -21.16 6.59 -10.36
C PRO A 679 -19.83 7.06 -10.94
N ILE A 680 -19.64 6.86 -12.25
CA ILE A 680 -18.50 7.38 -13.01
C ILE A 680 -18.99 8.62 -13.78
N PRO A 681 -18.42 9.82 -13.57
CA PRO A 681 -18.86 11.02 -14.27
C PRO A 681 -18.72 10.91 -15.80
N THR A 682 -19.81 11.15 -16.53
CA THR A 682 -19.84 11.07 -18.01
C THR A 682 -19.52 12.41 -18.69
N LYS A 683 -19.62 13.54 -17.96
CA LYS A 683 -19.48 14.91 -18.50
C LYS A 683 -18.10 15.32 -19.02
N MET A 684 -17.11 14.43 -18.87
CA MET A 684 -15.71 14.60 -19.30
C MET A 684 -15.34 13.60 -20.41
N VAL A 685 -16.28 12.73 -20.81
CA VAL A 685 -16.01 11.65 -21.74
C VAL A 685 -16.10 12.16 -23.18
N LYS A 686 -15.06 11.90 -23.97
CA LYS A 686 -14.99 12.17 -25.41
C LYS A 686 -15.72 11.02 -26.13
N GLU A 687 -17.04 11.18 -26.30
CA GLU A 687 -17.97 10.12 -26.75
C GLU A 687 -17.55 9.41 -28.06
N SER A 688 -16.85 10.12 -28.94
CA SER A 688 -16.34 9.58 -30.21
C SER A 688 -15.20 8.57 -30.07
N LEU A 689 -14.57 8.47 -28.89
CA LEU A 689 -13.54 7.46 -28.61
C LEU A 689 -14.12 6.14 -28.09
N LEU A 690 -15.37 6.12 -27.63
CA LEU A 690 -15.98 4.94 -27.03
C LEU A 690 -16.70 4.05 -28.04
N THR A 691 -16.58 2.72 -27.88
CA THR A 691 -17.40 1.74 -28.61
C THR A 691 -18.85 1.74 -28.11
N LYS A 692 -19.75 1.03 -28.80
CA LYS A 692 -21.16 0.90 -28.37
C LYS A 692 -21.27 0.18 -27.02
N GLU A 693 -20.41 -0.81 -26.82
CA GLU A 693 -20.32 -1.66 -25.63
C GLU A 693 -19.80 -0.84 -24.44
N GLU A 694 -18.74 -0.04 -24.62
CA GLU A 694 -18.23 0.88 -23.58
C GLU A 694 -19.28 1.92 -23.16
N LYS A 695 -20.05 2.46 -24.12
CA LYS A 695 -21.17 3.40 -23.85
C LYS A 695 -22.32 2.73 -23.10
N ALA A 696 -22.67 1.49 -23.43
CA ALA A 696 -23.69 0.73 -22.72
C ALA A 696 -23.24 0.43 -21.29
N TRP A 697 -22.02 -0.07 -21.12
CA TRP A 697 -21.43 -0.43 -19.83
C TRP A 697 -21.46 0.73 -18.82
N ILE A 698 -21.09 1.97 -19.22
CA ILE A 698 -21.06 3.09 -18.25
C ILE A 698 -22.47 3.55 -17.87
N LYS A 699 -23.41 3.48 -18.81
CA LYS A 699 -24.83 3.73 -18.55
C LYS A 699 -25.41 2.69 -17.59
N ASP A 700 -25.10 1.42 -17.79
CA ASP A 700 -25.60 0.33 -16.95
C ASP A 700 -24.99 0.36 -15.54
N HIS A 701 -23.70 0.67 -15.42
CA HIS A 701 -23.05 0.92 -14.12
C HIS A 701 -23.69 2.08 -13.36
N ASN A 702 -23.87 3.24 -13.99
CA ASN A 702 -24.46 4.41 -13.33
C ASN A 702 -25.95 4.18 -12.99
N ASN A 703 -26.71 3.46 -13.83
CA ASN A 703 -28.08 3.04 -13.51
C ASN A 703 -28.14 2.04 -12.35
N THR A 704 -27.17 1.12 -12.26
CA THR A 704 -27.05 0.20 -11.12
C THR A 704 -26.77 0.98 -9.84
N CYS A 705 -25.84 1.94 -9.86
CA CYS A 705 -25.61 2.86 -8.74
C CYS A 705 -26.89 3.62 -8.35
N LEU A 706 -27.65 4.14 -9.33
CA LEU A 706 -28.93 4.79 -9.06
C LEU A 706 -29.92 3.86 -8.35
N LYS A 707 -30.09 2.64 -8.86
CA LYS A 707 -31.01 1.63 -8.30
C LYS A 707 -30.65 1.25 -6.87
N GLU A 708 -29.40 0.86 -6.63
CA GLU A 708 -28.97 0.29 -5.35
C GLU A 708 -28.77 1.35 -4.25
N LEU A 709 -28.37 2.58 -4.60
CA LEU A 709 -28.11 3.64 -3.62
C LEU A 709 -29.35 4.48 -3.28
N SER A 710 -30.31 4.64 -4.20
CA SER A 710 -31.53 5.45 -3.98
C SER A 710 -32.31 5.12 -2.70
N PRO A 711 -32.48 3.84 -2.28
CA PRO A 711 -33.16 3.49 -1.05
C PRO A 711 -32.55 4.12 0.22
N TYR A 712 -31.24 4.35 0.22
CA TYR A 712 -30.44 4.84 1.34
C TYR A 712 -30.22 6.38 1.31
N LEU A 713 -30.76 7.06 0.31
CA LEU A 713 -30.61 8.51 0.09
C LEU A 713 -31.94 9.26 0.18
N LYS A 714 -33.02 8.61 0.63
CA LYS A 714 -34.35 9.23 0.77
C LYS A 714 -34.38 10.42 1.75
N ASP A 715 -33.44 10.46 2.68
CA ASP A 715 -33.24 11.52 3.68
C ASP A 715 -32.38 12.69 3.16
N ASP A 716 -31.56 12.49 2.12
CA ASP A 716 -30.74 13.53 1.49
C ASP A 716 -31.23 13.80 0.06
N SER A 717 -32.24 14.68 -0.03
CA SER A 717 -32.87 15.03 -1.32
C SER A 717 -31.91 15.66 -2.33
N ARG A 718 -30.82 16.31 -1.88
CA ARG A 718 -29.75 16.82 -2.75
C ARG A 718 -28.95 15.67 -3.34
N ALA A 719 -28.49 14.73 -2.51
CA ALA A 719 -27.74 13.56 -2.96
C ALA A 719 -28.57 12.67 -3.91
N LEU A 720 -29.85 12.47 -3.64
CA LEU A 720 -30.75 11.71 -4.51
C LEU A 720 -31.01 12.40 -5.85
N LYS A 721 -31.18 13.73 -5.88
CA LYS A 721 -31.29 14.51 -7.13
C LYS A 721 -30.00 14.44 -7.95
N TRP A 722 -28.85 14.63 -7.30
CA TRP A 722 -27.52 14.53 -7.93
C TRP A 722 -27.30 13.14 -8.55
N LEU A 723 -27.59 12.06 -7.81
CA LEU A 723 -27.44 10.69 -8.28
C LEU A 723 -28.31 10.38 -9.51
N ARG A 724 -29.59 10.80 -9.49
CA ARG A 724 -30.49 10.68 -10.65
C ARG A 724 -29.93 11.40 -11.87
N ARG A 725 -29.48 12.63 -11.68
CA ARG A 725 -28.91 13.46 -12.74
C ARG A 725 -27.66 12.81 -13.36
N GLU A 726 -26.70 12.34 -12.55
CA GLU A 726 -25.49 11.70 -13.09
C GLU A 726 -25.73 10.32 -13.72
N ALA A 727 -26.77 9.59 -13.30
CA ALA A 727 -27.15 8.32 -13.94
C ALA A 727 -27.94 8.50 -15.25
N GLN A 728 -28.73 9.57 -15.36
CA GLN A 728 -29.53 9.88 -16.54
C GLN A 728 -28.80 10.78 -17.56
N ARG A 729 -27.67 11.38 -17.16
CA ARG A 729 -26.83 12.22 -18.03
C ARG A 729 -26.33 11.43 -19.24
N GLY A 730 -26.40 12.05 -20.42
CA GLY A 730 -25.73 11.54 -21.62
C GLY A 730 -24.20 11.45 -21.45
N ILE A 731 -23.55 10.83 -22.43
CA ILE A 731 -22.08 10.78 -22.52
C ILE A 731 -21.64 11.94 -23.41
N GLY A 732 -20.65 12.72 -22.98
CA GLY A 732 -20.16 13.86 -23.75
C GLY A 732 -19.75 15.05 -22.89
N VAL A 733 -18.91 15.92 -23.46
CA VAL A 733 -18.65 17.26 -22.89
C VAL A 733 -19.93 18.10 -23.06
N VAL A 734 -20.37 18.77 -22.00
CA VAL A 734 -21.57 19.61 -22.05
C VAL A 734 -21.31 20.84 -22.92
N ASP A 735 -22.15 21.05 -23.93
CA ASP A 735 -22.14 22.26 -24.76
C ASP A 735 -22.84 23.42 -24.07
N GLY A 736 -22.04 24.31 -23.47
CA GLY A 736 -22.48 25.59 -22.92
C GLY A 736 -21.73 25.99 -21.64
N PRO A 737 -21.76 27.29 -21.25
CA PRO A 737 -21.28 27.72 -19.95
C PRO A 737 -22.14 27.10 -18.85
N GLY A 738 -21.51 26.64 -17.77
CA GLY A 738 -22.10 25.79 -16.72
C GLY A 738 -23.10 26.47 -15.77
N GLY A 739 -24.11 27.17 -16.29
CA GLY A 739 -25.32 27.50 -15.53
C GLY A 739 -26.28 26.31 -15.49
N MET A 740 -27.06 26.18 -14.42
CA MET A 740 -28.16 25.21 -14.39
C MET A 740 -29.15 25.49 -15.51
N LYS A 741 -29.36 24.54 -16.42
CA LYS A 741 -30.67 24.44 -17.08
C LYS A 741 -31.66 23.98 -16.02
N ILE A 742 -32.45 24.92 -15.53
CA ILE A 742 -33.70 24.61 -14.85
C ILE A 742 -34.68 24.26 -15.96
N ASP A 743 -34.92 22.97 -16.18
CA ASP A 743 -36.05 22.55 -17.01
C ASP A 743 -37.34 22.85 -16.26
N TRP A 744 -38.05 23.87 -16.72
CA TRP A 744 -39.45 24.11 -16.37
C TRP A 744 -40.33 23.33 -17.35
N ALA A 745 -40.77 22.15 -16.93
CA ALA A 745 -41.82 21.35 -17.55
C ALA A 745 -42.71 20.76 -16.44
#